data_AF-A0A924FMA4-F1
#
_entry.id   AF-A0A924FMA4-F1
#
_cell.length_a   1.000
_cell.length_b   1.000
_cell.length_c   1.000
_cell.angle_alpha   90.00
_cell.angle_beta   90.00
_cell.angle_gamma   90.00
#
_symmetry.space_group_name_H-M   'P 1'
#
loop_
_entity.id
_entity.type
_entity.pdbx_description
1 polymer ?
#
loop_
_entity_poly.entity_id
_entity_poly.type
_entity_poly.pdbx_seq_one_letter_code
_entity_poly.pdbx_strand_id
1 'polypeptide(L)'
;MTPPRNALQQRLLNDPDTPVPQVQLLSNGHYHVMLTAAGSGYSRCGALALTRWRDDAVRDHLGNFCYVRDVDSGALWSATHQPMLCRAERYLADFSDGRACFTRHDHGIEVHTEVAVAASADVEVRRVRVTNHSGVLRTIALTSYAEIVLAPPATDAAHPAFNKLFVETEIDRARQAILCRHRADQPGAAVPTMFHLLISLQPLAAPPGYETDRLAFIGRGRSSSDPQGPRSGLTGSAGPVLDPIVAIGCAVVLEPGQSAWLDWVTGIAPTPTACLALMDRFRRSEQIDLVLQSAPQQAGGLDGAADEFAQLAASLLYANHTWRADAAVVAANRLGQPALWAHAISGDLPILLLRVGRTDGLSLARQIITAHADWRWHGLAVDLVIVCAGSQSATLAAQLRDLAAQCGQTACLDQPGGIVLLQSDAVSPADNQLLQSVARVLLDDADGPLSEQVADRAAGVSKVAGAAASTVEPWQPAPSGPRETTPDVTPVVGLEFFNGTGGFSADGREYVITLQSGQTTPAPWINVLANPEFGTLISESGSAASWSENAQAFRLTPWNNDAVTDPNTEAFYLRDEESGHYWSATALPARGCGAYVTRHGFGYSSFGHSEDGIDSELCVFVAMDAPVKYARLTLHNRSHRVRHLSATGYLEWVLGDEPEKTRMQVVTEHDAGRAAIFASNAYNTDFAGRTAFFAAEPGAACSISADRAAFIGRNGSLQAPLALAQPLLAGDCGATLDPCAAIRVPFTLEVGAPRVLVFRLGAARSAAAARTLADDTDNPAAAQAALDKVREFWDRTLGTVQVNTPDRGFDILTNGWLVYQTLACRLWARNAFYQSSGAFGFRDQLQDVMALVHAVPALVRA
;
A
#
# COMPACT_ATOMS: atom_id res chain seq x y z
N MET A 1 14.65 44.69 -28.20
CA MET A 1 14.89 44.00 -26.91
C MET A 1 14.12 42.71 -26.93
N THR A 2 14.82 41.63 -27.22
CA THR A 2 14.32 40.24 -27.19
C THR A 2 14.17 39.83 -25.72
N PRO A 3 13.07 39.20 -25.29
CA PRO A 3 12.96 38.72 -23.91
C PRO A 3 14.04 37.64 -23.65
N PRO A 4 14.53 37.51 -22.41
CA PRO A 4 15.53 36.51 -22.07
C PRO A 4 14.96 35.10 -22.30
N ARG A 5 15.80 34.24 -22.90
CA ARG A 5 15.43 32.95 -23.49
C ARG A 5 15.48 31.77 -22.50
N ASN A 6 15.21 32.00 -21.21
CA ASN A 6 15.10 30.95 -20.20
C ASN A 6 13.79 31.13 -19.41
N ALA A 7 12.66 30.81 -20.03
CA ALA A 7 11.49 30.43 -19.25
C ALA A 7 11.78 29.01 -18.75
N LEU A 8 11.98 28.84 -17.43
CA LEU A 8 12.02 27.53 -16.81
C LEU A 8 10.75 26.78 -17.24
N GLN A 9 10.88 25.55 -17.76
CA GLN A 9 9.74 24.72 -18.11
C GLN A 9 8.99 24.42 -16.79
N GLN A 10 7.78 24.97 -16.66
CA GLN A 10 6.95 24.88 -15.47
C GLN A 10 5.74 24.00 -15.74
N ARG A 11 5.54 22.97 -14.91
CA ARG A 11 4.36 22.11 -14.93
C ARG A 11 3.40 22.53 -13.83
N LEU A 12 2.28 23.14 -14.23
CA LEU A 12 1.22 23.59 -13.34
C LEU A 12 0.10 22.53 -13.28
N LEU A 13 -0.13 21.97 -12.09
CA LEU A 13 -1.07 20.87 -11.85
C LEU A 13 -2.07 21.30 -10.79
N ASN A 14 -3.32 21.54 -11.20
CA ASN A 14 -4.39 21.99 -10.30
C ASN A 14 -5.21 20.83 -9.71
N ASP A 15 -5.04 19.63 -10.26
CA ASP A 15 -5.76 18.43 -9.86
C ASP A 15 -4.80 17.43 -9.20
N PRO A 16 -4.93 17.15 -7.89
CA PRO A 16 -4.12 16.14 -7.22
C PRO A 16 -4.56 14.70 -7.51
N ASP A 17 -5.74 14.52 -8.12
CA ASP A 17 -6.37 13.21 -8.39
C ASP A 17 -6.14 12.75 -9.85
N THR A 18 -5.00 13.13 -10.45
CA THR A 18 -4.65 12.63 -11.78
C THR A 18 -4.63 11.09 -11.78
N PRO A 19 -5.12 10.42 -12.86
CA PRO A 19 -5.24 8.96 -12.90
C PRO A 19 -3.93 8.23 -12.61
N VAL A 20 -2.80 8.82 -12.99
CA VAL A 20 -1.46 8.39 -12.61
C VAL A 20 -0.79 9.54 -11.85
N PRO A 21 -0.09 9.27 -10.74
CA PRO A 21 0.61 10.31 -9.99
C PRO A 21 1.61 11.05 -10.87
N GLN A 22 1.44 12.36 -11.00
CA GLN A 22 2.44 13.22 -11.65
C GLN A 22 3.60 13.45 -10.68
N VAL A 23 4.84 13.21 -11.11
CA VAL A 23 6.02 13.28 -10.22
C VAL A 23 6.95 14.45 -10.54
N GLN A 24 7.68 14.90 -9.52
CA GLN A 24 8.88 15.72 -9.62
C GLN A 24 10.03 14.99 -8.94
N LEU A 25 11.17 14.92 -9.62
CA LEU A 25 12.42 14.41 -9.06
C LEU A 25 13.34 15.56 -8.72
N LEU A 26 13.96 15.53 -7.55
CA LEU A 26 14.92 16.52 -7.08
C LEU A 26 16.17 15.77 -6.58
N SER A 27 17.35 16.25 -6.95
CA SER A 27 18.58 15.53 -6.62
C SER A 27 19.78 16.45 -6.61
N ASN A 28 20.81 16.14 -5.82
CA ASN A 28 22.16 16.70 -5.99
C ASN A 28 23.15 15.65 -6.57
N GLY A 29 22.63 14.52 -7.04
CA GLY A 29 23.37 13.33 -7.47
C GLY A 29 23.55 12.27 -6.39
N HIS A 30 23.37 12.61 -5.11
CA HIS A 30 23.56 11.72 -3.96
C HIS A 30 22.31 11.63 -3.07
N TYR A 31 21.71 12.78 -2.74
CA TYR A 31 20.44 12.90 -2.05
C TYR A 31 19.32 13.05 -3.08
N HIS A 32 18.27 12.26 -2.95
CA HIS A 32 17.18 12.17 -3.91
C HIS A 32 15.83 12.34 -3.21
N VAL A 33 14.97 13.17 -3.80
CA VAL A 33 13.60 13.39 -3.36
C VAL A 33 12.69 13.17 -4.56
N MET A 34 11.64 12.39 -4.37
CA MET A 34 10.54 12.28 -5.30
C MET A 34 9.29 12.82 -4.63
N LEU A 35 8.53 13.66 -5.33
CA LEU A 35 7.26 14.20 -4.87
C LEU A 35 6.18 13.96 -5.92
N THR A 36 4.98 13.58 -5.50
CA THR A 36 3.80 13.57 -6.36
C THR A 36 3.09 14.92 -6.32
N ALA A 37 2.26 15.21 -7.33
CA ALA A 37 1.41 16.40 -7.36
C ALA A 37 0.41 16.44 -6.19
N ALA A 38 0.17 15.32 -5.51
CA ALA A 38 -0.63 15.25 -4.29
C ALA A 38 0.18 15.54 -3.00
N GLY A 39 1.52 15.57 -3.08
CA GLY A 39 2.42 15.85 -1.96
C GLY A 39 3.04 14.63 -1.27
N SER A 40 2.76 13.42 -1.76
CA SER A 40 3.37 12.17 -1.31
C SER A 40 4.74 11.96 -1.96
N GLY A 41 5.52 10.96 -1.49
CA GLY A 41 6.84 10.73 -2.05
C GLY A 41 7.84 10.05 -1.11
N TYR A 42 9.13 10.27 -1.37
CA TYR A 42 10.22 9.74 -0.54
C TYR A 42 11.43 10.67 -0.48
N SER A 43 12.29 10.42 0.51
CA SER A 43 13.66 10.93 0.60
C SER A 43 14.66 9.76 0.69
N ARG A 44 15.74 9.82 -0.08
CA ARG A 44 16.76 8.77 -0.16
C ARG A 44 18.15 9.40 -0.23
N CYS A 45 19.17 8.73 0.29
CA CYS A 45 20.56 9.12 0.12
C CYS A 45 21.38 7.91 -0.36
N GLY A 46 21.88 7.98 -1.60
CA GLY A 46 22.49 6.83 -2.28
C GLY A 46 21.50 5.66 -2.32
N ALA A 47 21.91 4.52 -1.76
CA ALA A 47 21.07 3.32 -1.66
C ALA A 47 20.14 3.29 -0.43
N LEU A 48 20.30 4.21 0.54
CA LEU A 48 19.56 4.20 1.80
C LEU A 48 18.26 5.02 1.69
N ALA A 49 17.12 4.37 1.90
CA ALA A 49 15.86 5.09 2.13
C ALA A 49 15.90 5.80 3.48
N LEU A 50 15.62 7.10 3.50
CA LEU A 50 15.44 7.84 4.74
C LEU A 50 14.00 7.72 5.21
N THR A 51 13.07 7.87 4.27
CA THR A 51 11.63 7.79 4.53
C THR A 51 10.97 6.68 3.75
N ARG A 52 9.91 6.10 4.31
CA ARG A 52 9.22 4.94 3.73
C ARG A 52 8.40 5.34 2.50
N TRP A 53 8.48 4.52 1.46
CA TRP A 53 7.65 4.63 0.26
C TRP A 53 7.49 3.25 -0.39
N ARG A 54 6.37 3.08 -1.10
CA ARG A 54 6.02 1.91 -1.90
C ARG A 54 5.33 2.39 -3.18
N ASP A 55 5.48 1.62 -4.24
CA ASP A 55 4.71 1.81 -5.48
C ASP A 55 3.25 1.44 -5.19
N ASP A 56 2.40 2.43 -4.93
CA ASP A 56 0.95 2.30 -4.83
C ASP A 56 0.29 3.54 -5.43
N ALA A 57 0.05 3.50 -6.75
CA ALA A 57 -0.57 4.60 -7.50
C ALA A 57 -2.00 4.92 -7.07
N VAL A 58 -2.73 3.92 -6.56
CA VAL A 58 -4.13 4.07 -6.16
C VAL A 58 -4.22 4.89 -4.89
N ARG A 59 -3.46 4.54 -3.85
CA ARG A 59 -3.54 5.20 -2.54
C ARG A 59 -2.60 6.38 -2.38
N ASP A 60 -1.37 6.29 -2.92
CA ASP A 60 -0.33 7.34 -2.87
C ASP A 60 -0.18 7.96 -1.47
N HIS A 61 -0.17 7.16 -0.40
CA HIS A 61 -0.42 7.61 0.97
C HIS A 61 0.85 7.70 1.86
N LEU A 62 2.04 7.53 1.27
CA LEU A 62 3.33 7.54 1.97
C LEU A 62 4.16 8.75 1.54
N GLY A 63 4.80 9.41 2.51
CA GLY A 63 5.68 10.54 2.26
C GLY A 63 6.00 11.38 3.48
N ASN A 64 6.51 12.58 3.21
CA ASN A 64 6.90 13.57 4.22
C ASN A 64 5.81 14.65 4.25
N PHE A 65 4.98 14.61 5.28
CA PHE A 65 3.76 15.39 5.37
C PHE A 65 3.90 16.58 6.32
N CYS A 66 3.03 17.57 6.14
CA CYS A 66 2.84 18.69 7.07
C CYS A 66 1.34 18.89 7.29
N TYR A 67 0.90 18.64 8.51
CA TYR A 67 -0.48 18.87 8.96
C TYR A 67 -0.65 20.33 9.37
N VAL A 68 -1.79 20.91 9.03
CA VAL A 68 -2.17 22.28 9.36
C VAL A 68 -3.48 22.25 10.13
N ARG A 69 -3.47 22.85 11.32
CA ARG A 69 -4.65 22.93 12.19
C ARG A 69 -4.89 24.36 12.61
N ASP A 70 -6.12 24.81 12.43
CA ASP A 70 -6.60 25.99 13.12
C ASP A 70 -6.99 25.62 14.55
N VAL A 71 -6.28 26.21 15.53
CA VAL A 71 -6.44 25.87 16.94
C VAL A 71 -7.83 26.27 17.45
N ASP A 72 -8.38 27.38 16.97
CA ASP A 72 -9.63 27.95 17.48
C ASP A 72 -10.84 27.18 16.94
N SER A 73 -10.86 26.84 15.65
CA SER A 73 -11.96 26.08 15.03
C SER A 73 -11.81 24.56 15.15
N GLY A 74 -10.59 24.07 15.36
CA GLY A 74 -10.28 22.63 15.34
C GLY A 74 -10.23 22.02 13.93
N ALA A 75 -10.43 22.82 12.86
CA ALA A 75 -10.28 22.36 11.49
C ALA A 75 -8.85 21.85 11.25
N LEU A 76 -8.73 20.67 10.63
CA LEU A 76 -7.46 20.01 10.36
C LEU A 76 -7.40 19.60 8.89
N TRP A 77 -6.32 19.98 8.22
CA TRP A 77 -6.00 19.62 6.84
C TRP A 77 -4.49 19.45 6.69
N SER A 78 -3.99 19.29 5.47
CA SER A 78 -2.57 19.17 5.16
C SER A 78 -2.09 20.28 4.22
N ALA A 79 -0.81 20.61 4.30
CA ALA A 79 -0.18 21.62 3.44
C ALA A 79 -0.26 21.27 1.95
N THR A 80 -0.38 19.98 1.64
CA THR A 80 -0.61 19.39 0.31
C THR A 80 -1.94 18.62 0.30
N HIS A 81 -2.30 17.94 -0.81
CA HIS A 81 -3.52 17.12 -0.85
C HIS A 81 -3.44 15.92 0.10
N GLN A 82 -2.35 15.17 0.03
CA GLN A 82 -2.00 14.12 0.98
C GLN A 82 -1.44 14.73 2.27
N PRO A 83 -1.61 14.08 3.44
CA PRO A 83 -2.30 12.80 3.63
C PRO A 83 -3.78 12.94 4.02
N MET A 84 -4.27 14.16 4.28
CA MET A 84 -5.63 14.36 4.83
C MET A 84 -6.74 14.20 3.79
N LEU A 85 -6.42 14.24 2.49
CA LEU A 85 -7.35 14.04 1.37
C LEU A 85 -8.54 14.99 1.34
N CYS A 86 -8.48 16.05 2.14
CA CYS A 86 -9.51 17.08 2.17
C CYS A 86 -9.47 17.82 0.83
N ARG A 87 -10.63 18.10 0.25
CA ARG A 87 -10.72 18.92 -0.96
C ARG A 87 -10.42 20.38 -0.63
N ALA A 88 -9.47 20.98 -1.34
CA ALA A 88 -9.10 22.38 -1.16
C ALA A 88 -10.10 23.32 -1.83
N GLU A 89 -10.20 24.57 -1.33
CA GLU A 89 -10.91 25.63 -2.05
C GLU A 89 -10.14 26.03 -3.32
N ARG A 90 -8.81 26.04 -3.23
CA ARG A 90 -7.87 26.20 -4.36
C ARG A 90 -6.63 25.35 -4.12
N TYR A 91 -6.13 24.73 -5.18
CA TYR A 91 -4.94 23.89 -5.16
C TYR A 91 -4.11 24.12 -6.41
N LEU A 92 -2.79 24.18 -6.25
CA LEU A 92 -1.81 24.22 -7.34
C LEU A 92 -0.53 23.53 -6.88
N ALA A 93 -0.07 22.54 -7.65
CA ALA A 93 1.31 22.08 -7.63
C ALA A 93 2.06 22.69 -8.83
N ASP A 94 3.19 23.35 -8.57
CA ASP A 94 4.09 23.93 -9.57
C ASP A 94 5.42 23.21 -9.49
N PHE A 95 5.72 22.44 -10.54
CA PHE A 95 6.96 21.71 -10.68
C PHE A 95 7.87 22.44 -11.66
N SER A 96 9.06 22.78 -11.20
CA SER A 96 10.09 23.46 -11.98
C SER A 96 11.44 22.78 -11.76
N ASP A 97 12.40 23.08 -12.62
CA ASP A 97 13.71 22.46 -12.53
C ASP A 97 14.39 22.75 -11.16
N GLY A 98 14.70 21.68 -10.43
CA GLY A 98 15.26 21.71 -9.09
C GLY A 98 14.29 22.07 -7.95
N ARG A 99 12.98 22.29 -8.20
CA ARG A 99 12.01 22.67 -7.16
C ARG A 99 10.61 22.09 -7.34
N ALA A 100 9.95 21.80 -6.22
CA ALA A 100 8.53 21.51 -6.17
C ALA A 100 7.81 22.49 -5.24
N CYS A 101 6.77 23.14 -5.73
CA CYS A 101 5.99 24.12 -4.98
C CYS A 101 4.52 23.70 -4.92
N PHE A 102 3.88 23.94 -3.77
CA PHE A 102 2.45 23.68 -3.57
C PHE A 102 1.80 24.92 -2.98
N THR A 103 0.66 25.31 -3.53
CA THR A 103 -0.17 26.40 -2.98
C THR A 103 -1.58 25.91 -2.77
N ARG A 104 -2.09 26.12 -1.57
CA ARG A 104 -3.40 25.64 -1.16
C ARG A 104 -4.13 26.68 -0.32
N HIS A 105 -5.44 26.79 -0.49
CA HIS A 105 -6.31 27.67 0.30
C HIS A 105 -7.42 26.85 0.97
N ASP A 106 -7.57 27.03 2.28
CA ASP A 106 -8.64 26.42 3.07
C ASP A 106 -8.99 27.37 4.24
N HIS A 107 -10.28 27.59 4.51
CA HIS A 107 -10.75 28.27 5.72
C HIS A 107 -10.16 29.70 5.93
N GLY A 108 -9.91 30.41 4.83
CA GLY A 108 -9.29 31.73 4.83
C GLY A 108 -7.79 31.74 5.16
N ILE A 109 -7.12 30.58 5.10
CA ILE A 109 -5.68 30.40 5.28
C ILE A 109 -5.07 29.94 3.95
N GLU A 110 -4.03 30.62 3.50
CA GLU A 110 -3.19 30.16 2.38
C GLU A 110 -1.94 29.48 2.94
N VAL A 111 -1.63 28.29 2.43
CA VAL A 111 -0.41 27.55 2.73
C VAL A 111 0.37 27.40 1.43
N HIS A 112 1.62 27.87 1.45
CA HIS A 112 2.55 27.74 0.33
C HIS A 112 3.78 26.95 0.78
N THR A 113 4.06 25.82 0.13
CA THR A 113 5.17 24.93 0.46
C THR A 113 6.17 24.89 -0.68
N GLU A 114 7.45 25.12 -0.42
CA GLU A 114 8.55 25.00 -1.37
C GLU A 114 9.51 23.88 -0.93
N VAL A 115 9.89 23.00 -1.86
CA VAL A 115 10.80 21.88 -1.60
C VAL A 115 11.98 21.91 -2.57
N ALA A 116 13.19 21.77 -2.02
CA ALA A 116 14.44 21.74 -2.78
C ALA A 116 15.51 20.87 -2.09
N VAL A 117 16.49 20.41 -2.86
CA VAL A 117 17.68 19.68 -2.36
C VAL A 117 18.90 20.59 -2.42
N ALA A 118 19.75 20.55 -1.38
CA ALA A 118 20.96 21.37 -1.34
C ALA A 118 22.02 20.86 -2.32
N ALA A 119 22.59 21.75 -3.14
CA ALA A 119 23.62 21.40 -4.11
C ALA A 119 24.94 20.92 -3.48
N SER A 120 25.25 21.37 -2.25
CA SER A 120 26.55 21.13 -1.59
C SER A 120 26.49 20.17 -0.38
N ALA A 121 25.33 19.60 -0.08
CA ALA A 121 25.11 18.76 1.09
C ALA A 121 23.91 17.84 0.92
N ASP A 122 23.93 16.68 1.59
CA ASP A 122 22.87 15.67 1.58
C ASP A 122 21.71 16.09 2.49
N VAL A 123 21.01 17.15 2.07
CA VAL A 123 19.98 17.86 2.82
C VAL A 123 18.84 18.30 1.89
N GLU A 124 17.59 18.02 2.27
CA GLU A 124 16.40 18.65 1.71
C GLU A 124 15.85 19.74 2.64
N VAL A 125 15.25 20.75 2.01
CA VAL A 125 14.55 21.85 2.67
C VAL A 125 13.09 21.82 2.25
N ARG A 126 12.18 21.94 3.23
CA ARG A 126 10.74 22.14 3.03
C ARG A 126 10.33 23.42 3.76
N ARG A 127 10.18 24.51 3.00
CA ARG A 127 9.75 25.82 3.51
C ARG A 127 8.24 25.95 3.40
N VAL A 128 7.57 26.26 4.50
CA VAL A 128 6.12 26.46 4.55
C VAL A 128 5.81 27.89 4.97
N ARG A 129 5.16 28.63 4.09
CA ARG A 129 4.53 29.91 4.40
C ARG A 129 3.06 29.71 4.70
N VAL A 130 2.61 30.27 5.82
CA VAL A 130 1.18 30.35 6.15
C VAL A 130 0.77 31.80 6.18
N THR A 131 -0.32 32.15 5.49
CA THR A 131 -0.86 33.50 5.41
C THR A 131 -2.32 33.52 5.86
N ASN A 132 -2.63 34.41 6.80
CA ASN A 132 -4.01 34.62 7.26
C ASN A 132 -4.71 35.63 6.35
N HIS A 133 -5.62 35.16 5.48
CA HIS A 133 -6.44 36.02 4.62
C HIS A 133 -7.79 36.38 5.26
N SER A 134 -8.05 35.93 6.49
CA SER A 134 -9.27 36.26 7.22
C SER A 134 -9.16 37.62 7.93
N GLY A 135 -10.32 38.18 8.31
CA GLY A 135 -10.39 39.46 9.03
C GLY A 135 -10.20 39.35 10.55
N VAL A 136 -9.81 38.19 11.07
CA VAL A 136 -9.64 37.93 12.50
C VAL A 136 -8.25 37.35 12.78
N LEU A 137 -7.77 37.52 14.01
CA LEU A 137 -6.58 36.84 14.51
C LEU A 137 -6.76 35.32 14.42
N ARG A 138 -5.72 34.59 14.00
CA ARG A 138 -5.75 33.11 13.94
C ARG A 138 -4.50 32.51 14.57
N THR A 139 -4.68 31.43 15.32
CA THR A 139 -3.56 30.59 15.78
C THR A 139 -3.49 29.33 14.93
N ILE A 140 -2.43 29.20 14.14
CA ILE A 140 -2.24 28.05 13.24
C ILE A 140 -1.13 27.15 13.76
N ALA A 141 -1.47 25.89 14.02
CA ALA A 141 -0.52 24.84 14.35
C ALA A 141 -0.10 24.07 13.10
N LEU A 142 1.20 23.82 12.98
CA LEU A 142 1.79 23.02 11.91
C LEU A 142 2.57 21.86 12.50
N THR A 143 2.43 20.67 11.94
CA THR A 143 3.11 19.46 12.43
C THR A 143 3.69 18.66 11.26
N SER A 144 5.01 18.52 11.21
CA SER A 144 5.66 17.63 10.25
C SER A 144 5.47 16.15 10.62
N TYR A 145 5.60 15.26 9.64
CA TYR A 145 5.56 13.83 9.83
C TYR A 145 6.32 13.11 8.72
N ALA A 146 7.15 12.13 9.07
CA ALA A 146 7.69 11.14 8.14
C ALA A 146 7.99 9.82 8.85
N GLU A 147 7.78 8.70 8.16
CA GLU A 147 8.12 7.35 8.63
C GLU A 147 9.57 7.00 8.28
N ILE A 148 10.38 6.64 9.28
CA ILE A 148 11.83 6.49 9.12
C ILE A 148 12.20 5.04 8.75
N VAL A 149 13.18 4.90 7.85
CA VAL A 149 13.67 3.60 7.37
C VAL A 149 15.15 3.37 7.67
N LEU A 150 16.04 4.24 7.17
CA LEU A 150 17.51 4.15 7.29
C LEU A 150 18.13 2.82 6.82
N ALA A 151 17.54 2.21 5.78
CA ALA A 151 17.97 0.95 5.19
C ALA A 151 17.69 0.94 3.69
N PRO A 152 18.26 0.00 2.91
CA PRO A 152 17.86 -0.19 1.51
C PRO A 152 16.35 -0.48 1.39
N PRO A 153 15.64 0.08 0.38
CA PRO A 153 14.19 -0.11 0.22
C PRO A 153 13.75 -1.58 0.22
N ALA A 154 14.50 -2.47 -0.44
CA ALA A 154 14.17 -3.89 -0.51
C ALA A 154 14.26 -4.59 0.86
N THR A 155 15.18 -4.15 1.73
CA THR A 155 15.31 -4.68 3.10
C THR A 155 14.10 -4.28 3.95
N ASP A 156 13.66 -3.03 3.83
CA ASP A 156 12.45 -2.54 4.50
C ASP A 156 11.17 -3.18 3.94
N ALA A 157 11.09 -3.47 2.64
CA ALA A 157 9.96 -4.15 2.01
C ALA A 157 9.78 -5.59 2.52
N ALA A 158 10.87 -6.35 2.59
CA ALA A 158 10.82 -7.75 3.02
C ALA A 158 10.39 -7.91 4.49
N HIS A 159 10.97 -7.10 5.40
CA HIS A 159 10.72 -7.20 6.85
C HIS A 159 10.66 -5.84 7.56
N PRO A 160 9.58 -5.03 7.37
CA PRO A 160 9.50 -3.69 7.94
C PRO A 160 9.61 -3.66 9.46
N ALA A 161 8.83 -4.49 10.18
CA ALA A 161 8.84 -4.53 11.65
C ALA A 161 10.22 -4.89 12.23
N PHE A 162 11.00 -5.74 11.55
CA PHE A 162 12.34 -6.09 11.99
C PHE A 162 13.31 -4.93 11.81
N ASN A 163 13.30 -4.29 10.62
CA ASN A 163 14.14 -3.13 10.34
C ASN A 163 13.95 -2.00 11.37
N LYS A 164 12.70 -1.73 11.76
CA LYS A 164 12.35 -0.70 12.75
C LYS A 164 13.05 -0.89 14.11
N LEU A 165 13.30 -2.13 14.54
CA LEU A 165 13.96 -2.42 15.83
C LEU A 165 15.39 -1.90 15.92
N PHE A 166 16.03 -1.62 14.79
CA PHE A 166 17.41 -1.14 14.72
C PHE A 166 17.51 0.37 14.58
N VAL A 167 16.40 1.10 14.42
CA VAL A 167 16.40 2.55 14.32
C VAL A 167 16.19 3.17 15.70
N GLU A 168 17.16 3.96 16.15
CA GLU A 168 17.07 4.72 17.39
C GLU A 168 16.74 6.18 17.09
N THR A 169 15.91 6.79 17.94
CA THR A 169 15.53 8.20 17.83
C THR A 169 15.95 9.00 19.07
N GLU A 170 16.37 10.25 18.89
CA GLU A 170 16.77 11.16 19.97
C GLU A 170 16.22 12.58 19.70
N ILE A 171 15.67 13.25 20.72
CA ILE A 171 15.19 14.64 20.61
C ILE A 171 16.29 15.60 21.11
N ASP A 172 16.85 16.41 20.21
CA ASP A 172 17.70 17.56 20.55
C ASP A 172 16.82 18.84 20.64
N ARG A 173 16.34 19.14 21.86
CA ARG A 173 15.52 20.33 22.11
C ARG A 173 16.28 21.64 21.91
N ALA A 174 17.60 21.66 22.08
CA ALA A 174 18.41 22.88 21.94
C ALA A 174 18.56 23.30 20.47
N ARG A 175 18.52 22.32 19.56
CA ARG A 175 18.51 22.53 18.11
C ARG A 175 17.12 22.43 17.47
N GLN A 176 16.09 22.12 18.26
CA GLN A 176 14.73 21.88 17.80
C GLN A 176 14.67 20.78 16.73
N ALA A 177 15.28 19.64 17.02
CA ALA A 177 15.49 18.57 16.06
C ALA A 177 15.28 17.18 16.64
N ILE A 178 15.04 16.24 15.74
CA ILE A 178 15.05 14.79 15.99
C ILE A 178 16.20 14.18 15.21
N LEU A 179 17.01 13.35 15.87
CA LEU A 179 18.08 12.56 15.30
C LEU A 179 17.62 11.12 15.16
N CYS A 180 17.96 10.48 14.05
CA CYS A 180 17.68 9.07 13.80
C CYS A 180 18.97 8.36 13.35
N ARG A 181 19.21 7.17 13.90
CA ARG A 181 20.39 6.36 13.54
C ARG A 181 20.03 4.89 13.47
N HIS A 182 20.56 4.19 12.48
CA HIS A 182 20.49 2.74 12.42
C HIS A 182 21.63 2.14 13.24
N ARG A 183 21.32 1.33 14.25
CA ARG A 183 22.32 0.65 15.08
C ARG A 183 23.19 -0.21 14.18
N ALA A 184 24.50 -0.07 14.30
CA ALA A 184 25.45 -0.92 13.59
C ALA A 184 25.60 -2.27 14.31
N ASP A 185 25.65 -3.35 13.54
CA ASP A 185 25.88 -4.70 14.07
C ASP A 185 27.32 -4.92 14.57
N GLN A 186 28.26 -4.08 14.11
CA GLN A 186 29.68 -4.19 14.46
C GLN A 186 30.22 -2.93 15.15
N PRO A 187 31.03 -3.07 16.21
CA PRO A 187 31.75 -1.96 16.83
C PRO A 187 32.66 -1.25 15.81
N GLY A 188 32.50 0.08 15.66
CA GLY A 188 33.37 0.92 14.82
C GLY A 188 32.92 1.13 13.37
N ALA A 189 31.80 0.55 12.94
CA ALA A 189 31.20 0.90 11.64
C ALA A 189 30.71 2.36 11.64
N ALA A 190 30.76 3.02 10.48
CA ALA A 190 30.11 4.31 10.31
C ALA A 190 28.61 4.15 10.59
N VAL A 191 28.03 5.08 11.35
CA VAL A 191 26.61 5.09 11.69
C VAL A 191 26.00 6.30 10.99
N PRO A 192 25.47 6.12 9.77
CA PRO A 192 24.74 7.18 9.09
C PRO A 192 23.67 7.73 10.03
N THR A 193 23.73 9.04 10.25
CA THR A 193 22.85 9.73 11.20
C THR A 193 22.04 10.75 10.43
N MET A 194 20.73 10.57 10.45
CA MET A 194 19.75 11.48 9.88
C MET A 194 19.32 12.49 10.94
N PHE A 195 19.02 13.72 10.53
CA PHE A 195 18.35 14.72 11.35
C PHE A 195 17.10 15.24 10.66
N HIS A 196 16.12 15.66 11.45
CA HIS A 196 14.96 16.44 11.04
C HIS A 196 14.85 17.63 11.99
N LEU A 197 15.00 18.86 11.48
CA LEU A 197 15.04 20.08 12.29
C LEU A 197 13.94 21.07 11.88
N LEU A 198 13.48 21.85 12.85
CA LEU A 198 12.57 22.98 12.65
C LEU A 198 13.34 24.30 12.81
N ILE A 199 13.14 25.22 11.86
CA ILE A 199 13.58 26.62 11.95
C ILE A 199 12.36 27.51 11.80
N SER A 200 12.22 28.48 12.70
CA SER A 200 11.17 29.50 12.61
C SER A 200 11.80 30.87 12.45
N LEU A 201 11.37 31.62 11.43
CA LEU A 201 11.79 33.01 11.23
C LEU A 201 11.00 33.97 12.13
N GLN A 202 9.87 33.53 12.67
CA GLN A 202 9.00 34.31 13.57
C GLN A 202 8.95 33.68 14.97
N PRO A 203 8.56 34.45 16.00
CA PRO A 203 8.25 33.89 17.31
C PRO A 203 7.15 32.84 17.22
N LEU A 204 7.38 31.68 17.84
CA LEU A 204 6.37 30.64 18.01
C LEU A 204 5.45 30.98 19.19
N ALA A 205 4.20 30.55 19.10
CA ALA A 205 3.21 30.72 20.17
C ALA A 205 3.55 29.91 21.44
N ALA A 206 4.28 28.80 21.27
CA ALA A 206 4.75 27.93 22.34
C ALA A 206 6.04 27.20 21.89
N PRO A 207 6.80 26.59 22.83
CA PRO A 207 7.89 25.68 22.47
C PRO A 207 7.38 24.54 21.56
N PRO A 208 8.18 24.08 20.57
CA PRO A 208 7.76 22.97 19.72
C PRO A 208 7.52 21.68 20.50
N GLY A 209 6.54 20.91 20.05
CA GLY A 209 6.31 19.52 20.44
C GLY A 209 7.04 18.54 19.52
N TYR A 210 7.25 17.32 20.00
CA TYR A 210 7.98 16.27 19.28
C TYR A 210 7.28 14.93 19.48
N GLU A 211 7.34 14.08 18.46
CA GLU A 211 6.91 12.69 18.56
C GLU A 211 7.83 11.81 17.71
N THR A 212 8.25 10.67 18.26
CA THR A 212 9.05 9.68 17.53
C THR A 212 8.39 8.31 17.44
N ASP A 213 7.31 8.07 18.18
CA ASP A 213 6.53 6.82 18.11
C ASP A 213 5.30 6.99 17.20
N ARG A 214 5.23 6.20 16.13
CA ARG A 214 4.10 6.23 15.19
C ARG A 214 2.79 5.83 15.84
N LEU A 215 2.80 4.93 16.83
CA LEU A 215 1.58 4.53 17.53
C LEU A 215 0.99 5.70 18.32
N ALA A 216 1.85 6.50 18.98
CA ALA A 216 1.44 7.70 19.70
C ALA A 216 0.95 8.81 18.76
N PHE A 217 1.59 8.94 17.57
CA PHE A 217 1.22 9.96 16.59
C PHE A 217 -0.06 9.64 15.80
N ILE A 218 -0.13 8.45 15.20
CA ILE A 218 -1.28 8.05 14.38
C ILE A 218 -2.44 7.62 15.27
N GLY A 219 -2.18 6.81 16.29
CA GLY A 219 -3.19 6.11 17.10
C GLY A 219 -3.56 4.75 16.49
N ARG A 220 -3.79 3.75 17.35
CA ARG A 220 -4.20 2.40 16.90
C ARG A 220 -5.50 2.47 16.10
N GLY A 221 -5.55 1.75 14.98
CA GLY A 221 -6.72 1.62 14.11
C GLY A 221 -7.00 2.87 13.26
N ARG A 222 -6.09 3.85 13.29
CA ARG A 222 -6.16 5.09 12.50
C ARG A 222 -5.15 5.05 11.35
N SER A 223 -5.07 6.13 10.58
CA SER A 223 -4.18 6.27 9.42
C SER A 223 -3.53 7.65 9.40
N SER A 224 -2.60 7.88 8.48
CA SER A 224 -2.04 9.22 8.19
C SER A 224 -3.12 10.22 7.72
N SER A 225 -4.25 9.75 7.20
CA SER A 225 -5.37 10.61 6.81
C SER A 225 -6.29 11.01 7.98
N ASP A 226 -6.17 10.35 9.14
CA ASP A 226 -6.85 10.75 10.37
C ASP A 226 -5.97 10.51 11.62
N PRO A 227 -4.87 11.27 11.78
CA PRO A 227 -3.94 11.07 12.88
C PRO A 227 -4.44 11.67 14.20
N GLN A 228 -3.98 11.10 15.31
CA GLN A 228 -4.26 11.62 16.65
C GLN A 228 -3.38 12.82 17.03
N GLY A 229 -2.07 12.77 16.75
CA GLY A 229 -1.06 13.74 17.21
C GLY A 229 -1.39 15.21 16.90
N PRO A 230 -1.67 15.60 15.64
CA PRO A 230 -2.05 16.97 15.30
C PRO A 230 -3.35 17.46 15.99
N ARG A 231 -4.22 16.54 16.44
CA ARG A 231 -5.49 16.85 17.12
C ARG A 231 -5.32 16.97 18.64
N SER A 232 -4.60 16.07 19.28
CA SER A 232 -4.46 16.04 20.74
C SER A 232 -3.16 16.64 21.27
N GLY A 233 -2.19 16.93 20.39
CA GLY A 233 -0.83 17.31 20.77
C GLY A 233 0.14 16.12 20.74
N LEU A 234 1.43 16.44 20.66
CA LEU A 234 2.53 15.46 20.62
C LEU A 234 2.99 15.12 22.04
N THR A 235 3.29 13.85 22.31
CA THR A 235 3.52 13.39 23.69
C THR A 235 4.96 13.61 24.16
N GLY A 236 5.91 13.81 23.23
CA GLY A 236 7.34 13.93 23.53
C GLY A 236 8.04 12.59 23.72
N SER A 237 7.47 11.48 23.24
CA SER A 237 8.14 10.18 23.27
C SER A 237 9.42 10.20 22.42
N ALA A 238 10.44 9.47 22.88
CA ALA A 238 11.78 9.40 22.29
C ALA A 238 12.49 8.11 22.68
N GLY A 239 13.53 7.74 21.92
CA GLY A 239 14.39 6.59 22.21
C GLY A 239 14.15 5.39 21.29
N PRO A 240 14.39 4.15 21.78
CA PRO A 240 14.11 2.93 21.03
C PRO A 240 12.61 2.64 21.04
N VAL A 241 11.92 3.25 20.09
CA VAL A 241 10.49 3.02 19.82
C VAL A 241 10.32 1.86 18.84
N LEU A 242 9.17 1.18 18.88
CA LEU A 242 8.90 0.04 17.99
C LEU A 242 8.60 0.47 16.54
N ASP A 243 8.10 1.68 16.35
CA ASP A 243 7.73 2.21 15.03
C ASP A 243 8.18 3.68 14.88
N PRO A 244 9.43 3.91 14.43
CA PRO A 244 10.07 5.21 14.44
C PRO A 244 9.53 6.16 13.37
N ILE A 245 9.21 7.38 13.81
CA ILE A 245 8.86 8.53 12.97
C ILE A 245 9.69 9.74 13.37
N VAL A 246 9.61 10.79 12.55
CA VAL A 246 9.94 12.16 12.96
C VAL A 246 8.71 13.02 12.83
N ALA A 247 8.31 13.67 13.91
CA ALA A 247 7.26 14.68 13.89
C ALA A 247 7.60 15.84 14.82
N ILE A 248 7.59 17.06 14.27
CA ILE A 248 7.84 18.30 15.01
C ILE A 248 6.64 19.21 14.81
N GLY A 249 5.98 19.56 15.91
CA GLY A 249 4.80 20.42 15.95
C GLY A 249 5.14 21.80 16.49
N CYS A 250 4.62 22.86 15.87
CA CYS A 250 4.72 24.23 16.37
C CYS A 250 3.44 25.01 16.07
N ALA A 251 3.30 26.20 16.64
CA ALA A 251 2.16 27.08 16.36
C ALA A 251 2.61 28.53 16.21
N VAL A 252 1.92 29.27 15.36
CA VAL A 252 2.14 30.70 15.08
C VAL A 252 0.84 31.47 15.22
N VAL A 253 0.93 32.69 15.72
CA VAL A 253 -0.20 33.63 15.83
C VAL A 253 -0.11 34.62 14.68
N LEU A 254 -1.19 34.75 13.92
CA LEU A 254 -1.23 35.55 12.69
C LEU A 254 -2.35 36.59 12.75
N GLU A 255 -1.98 37.86 12.69
CA GLU A 255 -2.90 38.98 12.44
C GLU A 255 -3.51 38.89 11.02
N PRO A 256 -4.64 39.58 10.77
CA PRO A 256 -5.20 39.70 9.43
C PRO A 256 -4.16 40.18 8.40
N GLY A 257 -3.96 39.41 7.33
CA GLY A 257 -2.98 39.67 6.27
C GLY A 257 -1.53 39.29 6.60
N GLN A 258 -1.24 38.80 7.82
CA GLN A 258 0.11 38.43 8.22
C GLN A 258 0.50 37.06 7.67
N SER A 259 1.79 36.91 7.35
CA SER A 259 2.42 35.63 7.01
C SER A 259 3.48 35.22 8.04
N ALA A 260 3.62 33.91 8.26
CA ALA A 260 4.77 33.30 8.93
C ALA A 260 5.43 32.26 8.03
N TRP A 261 6.73 32.02 8.27
CA TRP A 261 7.60 31.15 7.48
C TRP A 261 8.29 30.16 8.42
N LEU A 262 8.13 28.87 8.11
CA LEU A 262 8.64 27.75 8.89
C LEU A 262 9.40 26.81 7.96
N ASP A 263 10.63 26.47 8.32
CA ASP A 263 11.48 25.58 7.52
C ASP A 263 11.66 24.26 8.27
N TRP A 264 11.27 23.15 7.63
CA TRP A 264 11.70 21.81 8.03
C TRP A 264 12.86 21.38 7.16
N VAL A 265 13.96 20.99 7.79
CA VAL A 265 15.17 20.57 7.09
C VAL A 265 15.49 19.15 7.49
N THR A 266 15.65 18.29 6.49
CA THR A 266 15.95 16.88 6.69
C THR A 266 17.28 16.58 6.01
N GLY A 267 18.21 15.94 6.71
CA GLY A 267 19.50 15.62 6.12
C GLY A 267 20.14 14.39 6.75
N ILE A 268 21.21 13.90 6.14
CA ILE A 268 21.96 12.76 6.64
C ILE A 268 23.47 13.02 6.51
N ALA A 269 24.23 12.46 7.44
CA ALA A 269 25.68 12.51 7.41
C ALA A 269 26.27 11.14 7.80
N PRO A 270 27.50 10.80 7.37
CA PRO A 270 28.12 9.51 7.66
C PRO A 270 28.45 9.30 9.14
N THR A 271 28.50 10.36 9.95
CA THR A 271 28.77 10.29 11.38
C THR A 271 27.89 11.26 12.18
N PRO A 272 27.60 10.99 13.47
CA PRO A 272 26.88 11.91 14.33
C PRO A 272 27.51 13.31 14.41
N THR A 273 28.85 13.40 14.47
CA THR A 273 29.56 14.69 14.52
C THR A 273 29.36 15.51 13.24
N ALA A 274 29.44 14.87 12.08
CA ALA A 274 29.17 15.54 10.80
C ALA A 274 27.70 15.95 10.68
N CYS A 275 26.77 15.15 11.23
CA CYS A 275 25.35 15.45 11.29
C CYS A 275 25.08 16.75 12.08
N LEU A 276 25.67 16.87 13.28
CA LEU A 276 25.59 18.08 14.10
C LEU A 276 26.15 19.33 13.39
N ALA A 277 27.26 19.18 12.66
CA ALA A 277 27.84 20.27 11.88
C ALA A 277 26.91 20.74 10.74
N LEU A 278 26.20 19.81 10.07
CA LEU A 278 25.18 20.16 9.08
C LEU A 278 24.02 20.90 9.74
N MET A 279 23.51 20.43 10.87
CA MET A 279 22.44 21.11 11.59
C MET A 279 22.82 22.56 11.94
N ASP A 280 24.00 22.77 12.52
CA ASP A 280 24.47 24.11 12.91
C ASP A 280 24.69 25.03 11.70
N ARG A 281 25.04 24.47 10.53
CA ARG A 281 25.15 25.22 9.27
C ARG A 281 23.77 25.65 8.75
N PHE A 282 22.80 24.74 8.73
CA PHE A 282 21.47 24.97 8.13
C PHE A 282 20.50 25.74 9.03
N ARG A 283 20.79 25.91 10.33
CA ARG A 283 20.05 26.81 11.22
C ARG A 283 20.08 28.29 10.83
N ARG A 284 20.96 28.68 9.89
CA ARG A 284 21.09 30.05 9.38
C ARG A 284 20.16 30.23 8.19
N SER A 285 19.25 31.20 8.24
CA SER A 285 18.23 31.41 7.19
C SER A 285 18.85 31.65 5.81
N GLU A 286 20.03 32.28 5.76
CA GLU A 286 20.75 32.54 4.50
C GLU A 286 21.14 31.24 3.78
N GLN A 287 21.42 30.18 4.54
CA GLN A 287 21.73 28.88 3.96
C GLN A 287 20.49 28.22 3.35
N ILE A 288 19.31 28.44 3.92
CA ILE A 288 18.03 27.95 3.40
C ILE A 288 17.66 28.71 2.12
N ASP A 289 17.77 30.03 2.15
CA ASP A 289 17.48 30.88 0.99
C ASP A 289 18.39 30.50 -0.18
N LEU A 290 19.67 30.22 0.08
CA LEU A 290 20.61 29.74 -0.94
C LEU A 290 20.12 28.43 -1.57
N VAL A 291 19.65 27.46 -0.77
CA VAL A 291 19.17 26.17 -1.31
C VAL A 291 17.97 26.37 -2.23
N LEU A 292 17.02 27.23 -1.84
CA LEU A 292 15.82 27.52 -2.63
C LEU A 292 16.14 28.35 -3.89
N GLN A 293 17.21 29.14 -3.89
CA GLN A 293 17.63 29.96 -5.04
C GLN A 293 18.56 29.24 -6.02
N SER A 294 19.41 28.34 -5.51
CA SER A 294 20.46 27.66 -6.28
C SER A 294 20.28 26.15 -6.30
N ALA A 295 19.04 25.68 -6.43
CA ALA A 295 18.75 24.27 -6.50
C ALA A 295 19.54 23.62 -7.66
N PRO A 296 20.18 22.47 -7.43
CA PRO A 296 20.99 21.79 -8.43
C PRO A 296 20.14 21.38 -9.63
N GLN A 297 20.71 21.54 -10.82
CA GLN A 297 20.15 21.11 -12.10
C GLN A 297 21.15 20.17 -12.75
N GLN A 298 20.66 19.15 -13.45
CA GLN A 298 21.56 18.28 -14.20
C GLN A 298 22.21 19.07 -15.35
N ALA A 299 23.53 19.00 -15.46
CA ALA A 299 24.26 19.62 -16.56
C ALA A 299 24.11 18.79 -17.85
N GLY A 300 23.19 19.19 -18.73
CA GLY A 300 23.07 18.59 -20.07
C GLY A 300 21.66 18.70 -20.64
N GLY A 301 21.56 19.04 -21.93
CA GLY A 301 20.31 19.38 -22.62
C GLY A 301 19.16 18.38 -22.43
N LEU A 302 18.14 18.81 -21.71
CA LEU A 302 16.81 18.20 -21.76
C LEU A 302 16.11 18.49 -23.11
N ASP A 303 16.75 19.16 -24.07
CA ASP A 303 16.27 19.47 -25.43
C ASP A 303 14.80 19.95 -25.54
N GLY A 304 14.24 20.54 -24.48
CA GLY A 304 12.84 20.96 -24.38
C GLY A 304 11.83 19.84 -24.07
N ALA A 305 12.28 18.62 -23.80
CA ALA A 305 11.48 17.41 -23.55
C ALA A 305 11.38 17.02 -22.05
N ALA A 306 11.58 17.98 -21.14
CA ALA A 306 11.59 17.71 -19.70
C ALA A 306 10.24 17.17 -19.19
N ASP A 307 9.13 17.64 -19.78
CA ASP A 307 7.79 17.21 -19.43
C ASP A 307 7.55 15.74 -19.82
N GLU A 308 7.99 15.34 -21.02
CA GLU A 308 7.95 13.97 -21.50
C GLU A 308 8.77 13.04 -20.59
N PHE A 309 9.98 13.47 -20.20
CA PHE A 309 10.85 12.67 -19.33
C PHE A 309 10.23 12.46 -17.96
N ALA A 310 9.57 13.50 -17.41
CA ALA A 310 8.88 13.39 -16.13
C ALA A 310 7.62 12.50 -16.20
N GLN A 311 6.89 12.51 -17.32
CA GLN A 311 5.75 11.61 -17.54
C GLN A 311 6.16 10.14 -17.65
N LEU A 312 7.29 9.87 -18.33
CA LEU A 312 7.89 8.54 -18.37
C LEU A 312 8.40 8.13 -16.99
N ALA A 313 9.08 9.02 -16.24
CA ALA A 313 9.52 8.75 -14.87
C ALA A 313 8.36 8.39 -13.94
N ALA A 314 7.23 9.11 -14.04
CA ALA A 314 6.01 8.78 -13.31
C ALA A 314 5.53 7.35 -13.62
N SER A 315 5.57 6.94 -14.89
CA SER A 315 5.11 5.62 -15.33
C SER A 315 6.10 4.48 -15.04
N LEU A 316 7.37 4.83 -14.83
CA LEU A 316 8.41 3.91 -14.33
C LEU A 316 8.28 3.70 -12.82
N LEU A 317 7.98 4.75 -12.06
CA LEU A 317 7.75 4.68 -10.62
C LEU A 317 6.41 4.03 -10.26
N TYR A 318 5.36 4.40 -10.98
CA TYR A 318 3.99 3.93 -10.80
C TYR A 318 3.52 3.23 -12.07
N ALA A 319 3.19 1.94 -11.97
CA ALA A 319 2.76 1.18 -13.14
C ALA A 319 1.53 1.83 -13.81
N ASN A 320 1.67 2.14 -15.11
CA ASN A 320 0.60 2.74 -15.90
C ASN A 320 0.27 1.84 -17.10
N HIS A 321 -0.95 1.29 -17.13
CA HIS A 321 -1.38 0.39 -18.20
C HIS A 321 -1.29 1.00 -19.60
N THR A 322 -1.40 2.33 -19.75
CA THR A 322 -1.34 2.97 -21.08
C THR A 322 0.05 2.95 -21.70
N TRP A 323 1.11 2.78 -20.91
CA TRP A 323 2.49 2.70 -21.39
C TRP A 323 2.99 1.27 -21.57
N ARG A 324 2.20 0.28 -21.16
CA ARG A 324 2.57 -1.13 -21.24
C ARG A 324 2.09 -1.73 -22.57
N ALA A 325 2.58 -2.94 -22.85
CA ALA A 325 2.05 -3.74 -23.94
C ALA A 325 0.55 -4.02 -23.75
N ASP A 326 -0.16 -4.28 -24.86
CA ASP A 326 -1.58 -4.60 -24.84
C ASP A 326 -1.88 -5.78 -23.90
N ALA A 327 -3.06 -5.77 -23.30
CA ALA A 327 -3.49 -6.80 -22.34
C ALA A 327 -3.38 -8.24 -22.92
N ALA A 328 -3.62 -8.41 -24.22
CA ALA A 328 -3.45 -9.70 -24.91
C ALA A 328 -1.99 -10.19 -24.93
N VAL A 329 -1.03 -9.27 -25.06
CA VAL A 329 0.40 -9.58 -25.00
C VAL A 329 0.78 -9.99 -23.58
N VAL A 330 0.38 -9.20 -22.58
CA VAL A 330 0.67 -9.53 -21.17
C VAL A 330 0.03 -10.88 -20.78
N ALA A 331 -1.23 -11.12 -21.15
CA ALA A 331 -1.94 -12.36 -20.85
C ALA A 331 -1.36 -13.61 -21.55
N ALA A 332 -0.65 -13.44 -22.66
CA ALA A 332 -0.02 -14.54 -23.38
C ALA A 332 1.37 -14.94 -22.86
N ASN A 333 1.97 -14.18 -21.93
CA ASN A 333 3.24 -14.56 -21.32
C ASN A 333 3.13 -15.89 -20.55
N ARG A 334 4.16 -16.73 -20.65
CA ARG A 334 4.29 -18.02 -19.96
C ARG A 334 5.63 -18.19 -19.26
N LEU A 335 6.50 -17.18 -19.29
CA LEU A 335 7.84 -17.21 -18.72
C LEU A 335 7.92 -16.40 -17.41
N GLY A 336 8.74 -16.89 -16.49
CA GLY A 336 9.06 -16.26 -15.21
C GLY A 336 10.24 -15.30 -15.28
N GLN A 337 10.51 -14.58 -14.19
CA GLN A 337 11.67 -13.69 -14.04
C GLN A 337 13.02 -14.32 -14.47
N PRO A 338 13.34 -15.60 -14.16
CA PRO A 338 14.63 -16.17 -14.54
C PRO A 338 14.95 -16.17 -16.03
N ALA A 339 13.94 -16.12 -16.91
CA ALA A 339 14.16 -16.04 -18.35
C ALA A 339 14.78 -14.71 -18.80
N LEU A 340 14.68 -13.65 -18.00
CA LEU A 340 15.36 -12.37 -18.26
C LEU A 340 16.87 -12.46 -18.09
N TRP A 341 17.36 -13.37 -17.25
CA TRP A 341 18.79 -13.49 -16.93
C TRP A 341 19.64 -13.91 -18.12
N ALA A 342 19.05 -14.63 -19.08
CA ALA A 342 19.69 -14.97 -20.35
C ALA A 342 20.11 -13.72 -21.16
N HIS A 343 19.46 -12.58 -20.90
CA HIS A 343 19.69 -11.28 -21.53
C HIS A 343 20.41 -10.30 -20.60
N ALA A 344 20.98 -10.78 -19.48
CA ALA A 344 21.63 -9.97 -18.44
C ALA A 344 20.72 -8.93 -17.77
N ILE A 345 19.40 -9.16 -17.76
CA ILE A 345 18.39 -8.29 -17.13
C ILE A 345 17.94 -8.96 -15.83
N SER A 346 17.99 -8.25 -14.70
CA SER A 346 17.63 -8.81 -13.39
C SER A 346 16.13 -9.06 -13.22
N GLY A 347 15.31 -8.12 -13.69
CA GLY A 347 13.87 -8.05 -13.43
C GLY A 347 13.50 -7.37 -12.12
N ASP A 348 14.47 -6.86 -11.35
CA ASP A 348 14.23 -6.17 -10.05
C ASP A 348 14.03 -4.66 -10.20
N LEU A 349 14.56 -4.08 -11.29
CA LEU A 349 14.40 -2.67 -11.63
C LEU A 349 13.26 -2.49 -12.65
N PRO A 350 12.62 -1.29 -12.70
CA PRO A 350 11.67 -1.00 -13.76
C PRO A 350 12.35 -1.06 -15.14
N ILE A 351 11.68 -1.71 -16.09
CA ILE A 351 12.18 -1.89 -17.46
C ILE A 351 11.49 -0.89 -18.40
N LEU A 352 12.29 -0.17 -19.17
CA LEU A 352 11.84 0.57 -20.36
C LEU A 352 12.30 -0.21 -21.60
N LEU A 353 11.34 -0.68 -22.40
CA LEU A 353 11.61 -1.37 -23.66
C LEU A 353 11.44 -0.41 -24.84
N LEU A 354 12.50 -0.20 -25.60
CA LEU A 354 12.50 0.58 -26.83
C LEU A 354 12.76 -0.33 -28.04
N ARG A 355 11.88 -0.29 -29.04
CA ARG A 355 12.08 -0.97 -30.32
C ARG A 355 12.58 0.02 -31.37
N VAL A 356 13.69 -0.31 -32.02
CA VAL A 356 14.29 0.51 -33.09
C VAL A 356 14.47 -0.36 -34.33
N GLY A 357 13.65 -0.13 -35.36
CA GLY A 357 13.73 -0.84 -36.64
C GLY A 357 14.37 -0.04 -37.77
N ARG A 358 14.53 1.27 -37.59
CA ARG A 358 14.91 2.20 -38.67
C ARG A 358 15.95 3.22 -38.21
N THR A 359 16.70 3.79 -39.15
CA THR A 359 17.77 4.76 -38.84
C THR A 359 17.23 6.11 -38.35
N ASP A 360 16.02 6.51 -38.76
CA ASP A 360 15.31 7.68 -38.22
C ASP A 360 14.96 7.52 -36.73
N GLY A 361 14.73 6.28 -36.28
CA GLY A 361 14.53 5.89 -34.88
C GLY A 361 15.71 6.17 -33.95
N LEU A 362 16.93 6.44 -34.48
CA LEU A 362 18.08 6.85 -33.66
C LEU A 362 17.87 8.19 -32.96
N SER A 363 16.98 9.04 -33.48
CA SER A 363 16.59 10.31 -32.84
C SER A 363 15.82 10.08 -31.54
N LEU A 364 14.83 9.19 -31.56
CA LEU A 364 14.09 8.74 -30.38
C LEU A 364 15.03 8.04 -29.39
N ALA A 365 15.90 7.14 -29.86
CA ALA A 365 16.88 6.48 -29.00
C ALA A 365 17.80 7.47 -28.29
N ARG A 366 18.23 8.55 -28.97
CA ARG A 366 19.02 9.62 -28.34
C ARG A 366 18.25 10.27 -27.19
N GLN A 367 16.99 10.63 -27.40
CA GLN A 367 16.15 11.24 -26.37
C GLN A 367 15.99 10.32 -25.15
N ILE A 368 15.75 9.03 -25.38
CA ILE A 368 15.57 8.06 -24.30
C ILE A 368 16.87 7.77 -23.55
N ILE A 369 18.02 7.73 -24.23
CA ILE A 369 19.33 7.61 -23.57
C ILE A 369 19.62 8.85 -22.71
N THR A 370 19.25 10.05 -23.19
CA THR A 370 19.35 11.28 -22.39
C THR A 370 18.42 11.24 -21.17
N ALA A 371 17.16 10.82 -21.35
CA ALA A 371 16.21 10.68 -20.25
C ALA A 371 16.69 9.66 -19.20
N HIS A 372 17.25 8.53 -19.64
CA HIS A 372 17.85 7.52 -18.77
C HIS A 372 18.99 8.08 -17.93
N ALA A 373 19.86 8.91 -18.53
CA ALA A 373 20.93 9.59 -17.81
C ALA A 373 20.40 10.58 -16.76
N ASP A 374 19.32 11.29 -17.08
CA ASP A 374 18.63 12.19 -16.16
C ASP A 374 18.01 11.45 -14.97
N TRP A 375 17.23 10.41 -15.23
CA TRP A 375 16.63 9.58 -14.18
C TRP A 375 17.70 8.99 -13.25
N ARG A 376 18.82 8.51 -13.81
CA ARG A 376 19.92 7.97 -13.03
C ARG A 376 20.55 9.03 -12.11
N TRP A 377 20.75 10.25 -12.59
CA TRP A 377 21.23 11.36 -11.76
C TRP A 377 20.24 11.75 -10.66
N HIS A 378 18.94 11.61 -10.94
CA HIS A 378 17.84 11.76 -9.99
C HIS A 378 17.63 10.54 -9.08
N GLY A 379 18.44 9.48 -9.20
CA GLY A 379 18.36 8.28 -8.37
C GLY A 379 17.30 7.27 -8.80
N LEU A 380 16.63 7.48 -9.94
CA LEU A 380 15.74 6.50 -10.54
C LEU A 380 16.55 5.55 -11.44
N ALA A 381 16.82 4.34 -10.94
CA ALA A 381 17.49 3.30 -11.70
C ALA A 381 16.48 2.55 -12.59
N VAL A 382 16.82 2.39 -13.87
CA VAL A 382 15.95 1.81 -14.91
C VAL A 382 16.79 0.91 -15.80
N ASP A 383 16.30 -0.30 -16.08
CA ASP A 383 16.88 -1.15 -17.12
C ASP A 383 16.33 -0.68 -18.48
N LEU A 384 17.16 0.02 -19.27
CA LEU A 384 16.82 0.47 -20.62
C LEU A 384 17.18 -0.64 -21.62
N VAL A 385 16.18 -1.35 -22.12
CA VAL A 385 16.35 -2.44 -23.08
C VAL A 385 16.00 -1.93 -24.47
N ILE A 386 16.96 -1.94 -25.39
CA ILE A 386 16.75 -1.52 -26.78
C ILE A 386 16.83 -2.74 -27.70
N VAL A 387 15.71 -3.08 -28.35
CA VAL A 387 15.63 -4.16 -29.34
C VAL A 387 15.82 -3.59 -30.73
N CYS A 388 16.94 -3.93 -31.36
CA CYS A 388 17.27 -3.61 -32.74
C CYS A 388 16.53 -4.56 -33.67
N ALA A 389 15.50 -4.07 -34.35
CA ALA A 389 14.63 -4.86 -35.21
C ALA A 389 15.00 -4.75 -36.69
N GLY A 390 14.59 -5.73 -37.48
CA GLY A 390 14.71 -5.71 -38.94
C GLY A 390 16.03 -6.25 -39.49
N SER A 391 16.20 -6.16 -40.81
CA SER A 391 17.34 -6.75 -41.53
C SER A 391 18.69 -6.05 -41.27
N GLN A 392 18.67 -4.87 -40.64
CA GLN A 392 19.86 -4.08 -40.29
C GLN A 392 20.14 -4.08 -38.77
N SER A 393 19.64 -5.08 -38.02
CA SER A 393 19.75 -5.16 -36.55
C SER A 393 21.19 -4.96 -36.04
N ALA A 394 22.18 -5.59 -36.68
CA ALA A 394 23.59 -5.49 -36.30
C ALA A 394 24.16 -4.07 -36.53
N THR A 395 23.78 -3.40 -37.62
CA THR A 395 24.22 -2.03 -37.93
C THR A 395 23.62 -1.04 -36.96
N LEU A 396 22.32 -1.15 -36.68
CA LEU A 396 21.63 -0.32 -35.68
C LEU A 396 22.26 -0.50 -34.29
N ALA A 397 22.56 -1.74 -33.89
CA ALA A 397 23.22 -2.00 -32.61
C ALA A 397 24.61 -1.34 -32.50
N ALA A 398 25.38 -1.27 -33.59
CA ALA A 398 26.65 -0.55 -33.59
C ALA A 398 26.44 0.97 -33.46
N GLN A 399 25.51 1.54 -34.23
CA GLN A 399 25.17 2.97 -34.17
C GLN A 399 24.64 3.39 -32.79
N LEU A 400 23.87 2.53 -32.12
CA LEU A 400 23.35 2.77 -30.77
C LEU A 400 24.45 2.74 -29.70
N ARG A 401 25.48 1.89 -29.84
CA ARG A 401 26.65 1.93 -28.95
C ARG A 401 27.41 3.23 -29.10
N ASP A 402 27.64 3.68 -30.33
CA ASP A 402 28.29 4.97 -30.60
C ASP A 402 27.44 6.13 -30.07
N LEU A 403 26.12 6.03 -30.19
CA LEU A 403 25.17 7.01 -29.67
C LEU A 403 25.22 7.09 -28.14
N ALA A 404 25.23 5.95 -27.44
CA ALA A 404 25.37 5.89 -26.00
C ALA A 404 26.70 6.53 -25.56
N ALA A 405 27.79 6.28 -26.29
CA ALA A 405 29.09 6.90 -26.02
C ALA A 405 29.06 8.43 -26.23
N GLN A 406 28.40 8.92 -27.27
CA GLN A 406 28.20 10.36 -27.51
C GLN A 406 27.40 11.02 -26.39
N CYS A 407 26.47 10.29 -25.75
CA CYS A 407 25.70 10.76 -24.60
C CYS A 407 26.44 10.56 -23.26
N GLY A 408 27.70 10.11 -23.28
CA GLY A 408 28.50 9.85 -22.08
C GLY A 408 28.07 8.62 -21.28
N GLN A 409 27.25 7.74 -21.85
CA GLN A 409 26.66 6.58 -21.18
C GLN A 409 27.40 5.25 -21.44
N THR A 410 28.66 5.28 -21.90
CA THR A 410 29.46 4.06 -22.17
C THR A 410 29.58 3.16 -20.94
N ALA A 411 29.72 3.74 -19.74
CA ALA A 411 29.85 2.99 -18.50
C ALA A 411 28.53 2.31 -18.06
N CYS A 412 27.40 2.66 -18.68
CA CYS A 412 26.09 2.11 -18.39
C CYS A 412 25.73 0.93 -19.30
N LEU A 413 26.52 0.65 -20.34
CA LEU A 413 26.27 -0.47 -21.24
C LEU A 413 26.45 -1.81 -20.51
N ASP A 414 25.45 -2.68 -20.65
CA ASP A 414 25.44 -4.04 -20.09
C ASP A 414 25.68 -4.09 -18.57
N GLN A 415 25.27 -3.05 -17.86
CA GLN A 415 25.30 -2.97 -16.39
C GLN A 415 23.88 -3.02 -15.81
N PRO A 416 23.70 -3.49 -14.56
CA PRO A 416 22.43 -3.38 -13.85
C PRO A 416 21.95 -1.92 -13.73
N GLY A 417 20.68 -1.65 -14.08
CA GLY A 417 20.13 -0.30 -14.16
C GLY A 417 20.75 0.54 -15.28
N GLY A 418 21.26 -0.14 -16.31
CA GLY A 418 22.01 0.40 -17.43
C GLY A 418 21.25 0.24 -18.76
N ILE A 419 22.02 0.15 -19.85
CA ILE A 419 21.50 0.03 -21.22
C ILE A 419 21.86 -1.35 -21.76
N VAL A 420 20.86 -2.13 -22.16
CA VAL A 420 21.02 -3.46 -22.76
C VAL A 420 20.59 -3.40 -24.22
N LEU A 421 21.47 -3.80 -25.14
CA LEU A 421 21.20 -3.81 -26.58
C LEU A 421 20.96 -5.24 -27.08
N LEU A 422 19.75 -5.53 -27.54
CA LEU A 422 19.36 -6.84 -28.06
C LEU A 422 19.13 -6.78 -29.56
N GLN A 423 19.59 -7.80 -30.29
CA GLN A 423 19.30 -7.96 -31.72
C GLN A 423 18.08 -8.87 -31.87
N SER A 424 17.07 -8.47 -32.67
CA SER A 424 15.80 -9.20 -32.74
C SER A 424 15.94 -10.66 -33.19
N ASP A 425 16.97 -10.99 -33.98
CA ASP A 425 17.29 -12.33 -34.45
C ASP A 425 17.90 -13.23 -33.35
N ALA A 426 18.43 -12.64 -32.29
CA ALA A 426 18.95 -13.36 -31.11
C ALA A 426 17.93 -13.52 -29.99
N VAL A 427 16.75 -12.88 -30.09
CA VAL A 427 15.68 -12.95 -29.08
C VAL A 427 14.60 -13.91 -29.56
N SER A 428 14.30 -14.93 -28.76
CA SER A 428 13.23 -15.87 -29.10
C SER A 428 11.86 -15.18 -29.06
N PRO A 429 10.83 -15.68 -29.79
CA PRO A 429 9.48 -15.11 -29.71
C PRO A 429 8.91 -15.09 -28.29
N ALA A 430 9.22 -16.10 -27.48
CA ALA A 430 8.78 -16.20 -26.08
C ALA A 430 9.49 -15.18 -25.19
N ASP A 431 10.79 -14.94 -25.39
CA ASP A 431 11.53 -13.91 -24.65
C ASP A 431 11.08 -12.50 -25.05
N ASN A 432 10.81 -12.28 -26.34
CA ASN A 432 10.26 -11.00 -26.81
C ASN A 432 8.87 -10.73 -26.22
N GLN A 433 8.05 -11.78 -26.05
CA GLN A 433 6.78 -11.70 -25.34
C GLN A 433 6.98 -11.31 -23.87
N LEU A 434 7.93 -11.98 -23.20
CA LEU A 434 8.28 -11.70 -21.81
C LEU A 434 8.73 -10.25 -21.64
N LEU A 435 9.70 -9.79 -22.43
CA LEU A 435 10.23 -8.42 -22.39
C LEU A 435 9.11 -7.38 -22.52
N GLN A 436 8.20 -7.56 -23.48
CA GLN A 436 7.04 -6.68 -23.65
C GLN A 436 6.08 -6.74 -22.47
N SER A 437 5.87 -7.92 -21.87
CA SER A 437 4.96 -8.09 -20.74
C SER A 437 5.48 -7.45 -19.45
N VAL A 438 6.78 -7.49 -19.19
CA VAL A 438 7.39 -6.99 -17.95
C VAL A 438 7.77 -5.51 -18.02
N ALA A 439 7.86 -4.94 -19.22
CA ALA A 439 8.15 -3.53 -19.40
C ALA A 439 7.06 -2.64 -18.76
N ARG A 440 7.49 -1.62 -18.03
CA ARG A 440 6.61 -0.56 -17.51
C ARG A 440 6.28 0.47 -18.58
N VAL A 441 7.23 0.68 -19.49
CA VAL A 441 7.12 1.57 -20.64
C VAL A 441 7.60 0.82 -21.87
N LEU A 442 6.76 0.76 -22.89
CA LEU A 442 7.05 0.25 -24.23
C LEU A 442 6.98 1.41 -25.23
N LEU A 443 8.08 1.65 -25.94
CA LEU A 443 8.20 2.62 -27.02
C LEU A 443 8.60 1.91 -28.31
N ASP A 444 8.07 2.38 -29.43
CA ASP A 444 8.39 1.87 -30.76
C ASP A 444 8.72 3.03 -31.70
N ASP A 445 9.82 2.93 -32.45
CA ASP A 445 10.17 3.96 -33.43
C ASP A 445 9.17 4.03 -34.59
N ALA A 446 8.36 2.99 -34.80
CA ALA A 446 7.25 2.99 -35.76
C ALA A 446 6.13 3.96 -35.38
N ASP A 447 5.96 4.27 -34.09
CA ASP A 447 4.87 5.09 -33.54
C ASP A 447 5.20 6.60 -33.56
N GLY A 448 6.29 7.01 -34.22
CA GLY A 448 6.68 8.42 -34.36
C GLY A 448 7.60 8.94 -33.25
N PRO A 449 7.85 10.26 -33.19
CA PRO A 449 8.70 10.87 -32.17
C PRO A 449 8.08 10.79 -30.77
N LEU A 450 8.90 10.98 -29.72
CA LEU A 450 8.48 10.85 -28.33
C LEU A 450 7.27 11.73 -27.97
N SER A 451 7.26 12.97 -28.44
CA SER A 451 6.18 13.93 -28.14
C SER A 451 4.82 13.48 -28.68
N GLU A 452 4.78 12.84 -29.86
CA GLU A 452 3.55 12.29 -30.45
C GLU A 452 3.08 11.07 -29.63
N GLN A 453 3.99 10.16 -29.30
CA GLN A 453 3.66 8.99 -28.47
C GLN A 453 3.14 9.41 -27.09
N VAL A 454 3.76 10.40 -26.44
CA VAL A 454 3.31 10.94 -25.15
C VAL A 454 1.92 11.57 -25.27
N ALA A 455 1.68 12.39 -26.31
CA ALA A 455 0.38 13.01 -26.55
C ALA A 455 -0.73 11.97 -26.78
N ASP A 456 -0.44 10.94 -27.57
CA ASP A 456 -1.39 9.86 -27.86
C ASP A 456 -1.75 9.05 -26.61
N ARG A 457 -0.75 8.72 -25.76
CA ARG A 457 -1.01 8.01 -24.50
C ARG A 457 -1.80 8.89 -23.52
N ALA A 458 -1.49 10.18 -23.40
CA ALA A 458 -2.24 11.12 -22.56
C ALA A 458 -3.71 11.27 -23.01
N ALA A 459 -3.95 11.26 -24.33
CA ALA A 459 -5.30 11.25 -24.90
C ALA A 459 -6.03 9.92 -24.62
N GLY A 460 -5.31 8.79 -24.62
CA GLY A 460 -5.83 7.48 -24.23
C GLY A 460 -6.31 7.43 -22.78
N VAL A 461 -5.50 7.93 -21.84
CA VAL A 461 -5.86 8.04 -20.40
C VAL A 461 -7.15 8.87 -20.24
N SER A 462 -7.26 9.99 -20.95
CA SER A 462 -8.42 10.87 -20.88
C SER A 462 -9.71 10.21 -21.41
N LYS A 463 -9.62 9.32 -22.41
CA LYS A 463 -10.76 8.56 -22.92
C LYS A 463 -11.21 7.46 -21.95
N VAL A 464 -10.28 6.76 -21.31
CA VAL A 464 -10.59 5.73 -20.30
C VAL A 464 -11.18 6.36 -19.04
N ALA A 465 -10.57 7.45 -18.54
CA ALA A 465 -11.10 8.22 -17.42
C ALA A 465 -12.47 8.85 -17.74
N GLY A 466 -12.64 9.34 -18.98
CA GLY A 466 -13.91 9.86 -19.48
C GLY A 466 -15.00 8.80 -19.60
N ALA A 467 -14.67 7.56 -20.00
CA ALA A 467 -15.61 6.45 -20.06
C ALA A 467 -16.03 5.94 -18.67
N ALA A 468 -15.11 5.95 -17.70
CA ALA A 468 -15.42 5.66 -16.29
C ALA A 468 -16.26 6.77 -15.63
N ALA A 469 -16.09 8.03 -16.05
CA ALA A 469 -16.82 9.20 -15.54
C ALA A 469 -18.16 9.48 -16.26
N SER A 470 -18.38 8.92 -17.46
CA SER A 470 -19.55 9.20 -18.30
C SER A 470 -20.30 7.92 -18.62
N THR A 471 -21.36 7.63 -17.87
CA THR A 471 -22.63 7.03 -18.37
C THR A 471 -23.67 6.75 -17.28
N VAL A 472 -23.34 6.88 -16.00
CA VAL A 472 -24.31 6.67 -14.92
C VAL A 472 -24.72 8.04 -14.39
N GLU A 473 -26.02 8.39 -14.52
CA GLU A 473 -26.56 9.53 -13.76
C GLU A 473 -26.14 9.37 -12.28
N PRO A 474 -25.69 10.44 -11.60
CA PRO A 474 -25.34 10.34 -10.19
C PRO A 474 -26.49 9.68 -9.44
N TRP A 475 -26.25 8.47 -8.93
CA TRP A 475 -27.26 7.75 -8.18
C TRP A 475 -27.60 8.61 -6.96
N GLN A 476 -28.81 9.18 -6.97
CA GLN A 476 -29.28 9.98 -5.86
C GLN A 476 -29.92 9.02 -4.85
N PRO A 477 -29.36 8.87 -3.65
CA PRO A 477 -30.00 8.10 -2.61
C PRO A 477 -31.40 8.65 -2.37
N ALA A 478 -32.37 7.76 -2.12
CA ALA A 478 -33.66 8.21 -1.63
C ALA A 478 -33.45 9.00 -0.33
N PRO A 479 -34.27 10.03 -0.03
CA PRO A 479 -34.23 10.68 1.27
C PRO A 479 -34.30 9.61 2.35
N SER A 480 -33.23 9.47 3.14
CA SER A 480 -33.16 8.41 4.13
C SER A 480 -34.31 8.60 5.12
N GLY A 481 -35.13 7.56 5.27
CA GLY A 481 -36.02 7.45 6.42
C GLY A 481 -35.19 7.53 7.72
N PRO A 482 -35.82 7.79 8.88
CA PRO A 482 -35.10 7.75 10.15
C PRO A 482 -34.39 6.40 10.28
N ARG A 483 -33.08 6.44 10.60
CA ARG A 483 -32.28 5.24 10.88
C ARG A 483 -33.00 4.39 11.92
N GLU A 484 -33.02 3.08 11.71
CA GLU A 484 -33.63 2.20 12.68
C GLU A 484 -32.72 2.07 13.90
N THR A 485 -33.26 2.42 15.06
CA THR A 485 -32.56 2.20 16.34
C THR A 485 -32.44 0.71 16.56
N THR A 486 -31.24 0.18 16.39
CA THR A 486 -30.95 -1.23 16.65
C THR A 486 -30.33 -1.32 18.03
N PRO A 487 -30.77 -2.24 18.90
CA PRO A 487 -29.99 -2.59 20.07
C PRO A 487 -28.59 -3.00 19.62
N ASP A 488 -27.56 -2.47 20.27
CA ASP A 488 -26.19 -2.94 20.06
C ASP A 488 -26.11 -4.46 20.25
N VAL A 489 -25.19 -5.11 19.53
CA VAL A 489 -24.87 -6.52 19.78
C VAL A 489 -24.60 -6.69 21.28
N THR A 490 -25.32 -7.60 21.91
CA THR A 490 -25.23 -7.78 23.35
C THR A 490 -23.82 -8.24 23.72
N PRO A 491 -23.08 -7.51 24.58
CA PRO A 491 -21.78 -7.94 25.06
C PRO A 491 -21.89 -9.32 25.73
N VAL A 492 -20.91 -10.18 25.51
CA VAL A 492 -20.88 -11.49 26.17
C VAL A 492 -20.52 -11.28 27.64
N VAL A 493 -21.41 -11.73 28.53
CA VAL A 493 -21.24 -11.62 29.99
C VAL A 493 -20.65 -12.92 30.54
N GLY A 494 -19.88 -12.84 31.62
CA GLY A 494 -19.32 -14.02 32.29
C GLY A 494 -18.04 -14.57 31.66
N LEU A 495 -17.29 -13.73 30.96
CA LEU A 495 -15.97 -14.10 30.42
C LEU A 495 -14.96 -14.31 31.55
N GLU A 496 -14.14 -15.36 31.42
CA GLU A 496 -13.01 -15.64 32.30
C GLU A 496 -11.81 -14.76 31.89
N PHE A 497 -11.01 -14.29 32.86
CA PHE A 497 -9.82 -13.46 32.63
C PHE A 497 -10.08 -12.18 31.81
N PHE A 498 -11.21 -11.50 32.06
CA PHE A 498 -11.57 -10.28 31.35
C PHE A 498 -10.57 -9.15 31.61
N ASN A 499 -10.03 -8.55 30.54
CA ASN A 499 -9.00 -7.52 30.60
C ASN A 499 -9.48 -6.09 30.28
N GLY A 500 -10.80 -5.89 30.18
CA GLY A 500 -11.41 -4.61 29.83
C GLY A 500 -11.97 -4.55 28.40
N THR A 501 -11.40 -5.32 27.47
CA THR A 501 -11.92 -5.43 26.09
C THR A 501 -12.21 -6.86 25.66
N GLY A 502 -11.64 -7.87 26.32
CA GLY A 502 -11.91 -9.26 26.00
C GLY A 502 -11.53 -10.25 27.11
N GLY A 503 -11.92 -11.51 26.94
CA GLY A 503 -11.69 -12.61 27.87
C GLY A 503 -12.08 -13.96 27.26
N PHE A 504 -11.76 -15.05 27.95
CA PHE A 504 -12.11 -16.40 27.49
C PHE A 504 -13.58 -16.72 27.75
N SER A 505 -14.20 -17.47 26.85
CA SER A 505 -15.50 -18.10 27.09
C SER A 505 -15.44 -19.01 28.32
N ALA A 506 -16.58 -19.31 28.95
CA ALA A 506 -16.64 -20.13 30.16
C ALA A 506 -16.14 -21.58 29.95
N ASP A 507 -16.11 -22.06 28.70
CA ASP A 507 -15.52 -23.35 28.33
C ASP A 507 -14.03 -23.24 27.95
N GLY A 508 -13.47 -22.04 27.85
CA GLY A 508 -12.09 -21.74 27.47
C GLY A 508 -11.78 -21.91 25.98
N ARG A 509 -12.79 -22.19 25.14
CA ARG A 509 -12.61 -22.55 23.73
C ARG A 509 -12.59 -21.37 22.76
N GLU A 510 -13.08 -20.22 23.20
CA GLU A 510 -13.04 -18.97 22.45
C GLU A 510 -12.38 -17.87 23.28
N TYR A 511 -11.67 -16.98 22.60
CA TYR A 511 -11.31 -15.67 23.14
C TYR A 511 -12.24 -14.62 22.53
N VAL A 512 -13.05 -13.98 23.37
CA VAL A 512 -14.11 -13.06 22.97
C VAL A 512 -13.66 -11.62 23.21
N ILE A 513 -13.79 -10.78 22.19
CA ILE A 513 -13.36 -9.38 22.19
C ILE A 513 -14.59 -8.53 21.87
N THR A 514 -14.89 -7.54 22.70
CA THR A 514 -15.97 -6.57 22.45
C THR A 514 -15.37 -5.18 22.31
N LEU A 515 -15.47 -4.59 21.12
CA LEU A 515 -15.00 -3.25 20.83
C LEU A 515 -16.18 -2.30 20.73
N GLN A 516 -16.36 -1.44 21.73
CA GLN A 516 -17.33 -0.33 21.66
C GLN A 516 -16.86 0.71 20.65
N SER A 517 -17.76 1.59 20.23
CA SER A 517 -17.43 2.68 19.29
C SER A 517 -16.20 3.48 19.75
N GLY A 518 -15.24 3.65 18.83
CA GLY A 518 -13.96 4.33 19.11
C GLY A 518 -12.93 3.54 19.93
N GLN A 519 -13.27 2.36 20.45
CA GLN A 519 -12.32 1.48 21.14
C GLN A 519 -11.54 0.60 20.17
N THR A 520 -10.30 0.31 20.52
CA THR A 520 -9.39 -0.63 19.85
C THR A 520 -8.67 -1.48 20.88
N THR A 521 -8.14 -2.64 20.48
CA THR A 521 -7.18 -3.39 21.28
C THR A 521 -5.83 -2.66 21.35
N PRO A 522 -4.94 -2.97 22.29
CA PRO A 522 -3.60 -2.35 22.36
C PRO A 522 -2.69 -2.70 21.16
N ALA A 523 -2.90 -3.87 20.56
CA ALA A 523 -2.22 -4.37 19.38
C ALA A 523 -3.17 -5.33 18.64
N PRO A 524 -2.94 -5.66 17.36
CA PRO A 524 -3.74 -6.66 16.66
C PRO A 524 -3.70 -8.00 17.41
N TRP A 525 -4.86 -8.47 17.83
CA TRP A 525 -5.07 -9.79 18.41
C TRP A 525 -5.55 -10.69 17.29
N ILE A 526 -4.72 -11.66 16.93
CA ILE A 526 -4.89 -12.44 15.71
C ILE A 526 -5.25 -13.89 16.02
N ASN A 527 -5.88 -14.53 15.04
CA ASN A 527 -6.01 -15.96 14.94
C ASN A 527 -5.39 -16.44 13.62
N VAL A 528 -4.78 -17.63 13.63
CA VAL A 528 -4.23 -18.28 12.44
C VAL A 528 -5.10 -19.48 12.15
N LEU A 529 -5.71 -19.50 10.97
CA LEU A 529 -6.60 -20.56 10.51
C LEU A 529 -5.90 -21.26 9.36
N ALA A 530 -5.51 -22.51 9.53
CA ALA A 530 -4.70 -23.20 8.53
C ALA A 530 -4.99 -24.70 8.48
N ASN A 531 -4.72 -25.26 7.32
CA ASN A 531 -4.51 -26.68 7.08
C ASN A 531 -3.09 -26.85 6.46
N PRO A 532 -2.64 -28.07 6.12
CA PRO A 532 -1.29 -28.28 5.59
C PRO A 532 -0.95 -27.52 4.29
N GLU A 533 -1.94 -27.18 3.47
CA GLU A 533 -1.76 -26.61 2.14
C GLU A 533 -2.29 -25.17 2.00
N PHE A 534 -3.03 -24.64 2.97
CA PHE A 534 -3.67 -23.33 2.88
C PHE A 534 -3.82 -22.69 4.26
N GLY A 535 -3.74 -21.37 4.34
CA GLY A 535 -4.11 -20.69 5.56
C GLY A 535 -4.43 -19.22 5.40
N THR A 536 -4.97 -18.65 6.47
CA THR A 536 -5.23 -17.23 6.63
C THR A 536 -4.91 -16.80 8.05
N LEU A 537 -4.26 -15.65 8.20
CA LEU A 537 -4.15 -14.94 9.46
C LEU A 537 -5.26 -13.89 9.48
N ILE A 538 -5.93 -13.69 10.61
CA ILE A 538 -7.01 -12.70 10.74
C ILE A 538 -6.97 -12.00 12.12
N SER A 539 -7.09 -10.67 12.14
CA SER A 539 -7.13 -9.87 13.38
C SER A 539 -8.53 -9.70 13.94
N GLU A 540 -8.62 -9.18 15.16
CA GLU A 540 -9.88 -8.85 15.82
C GLU A 540 -10.71 -7.81 15.05
N SER A 541 -10.02 -7.01 14.24
CA SER A 541 -10.59 -5.92 13.45
C SER A 541 -10.98 -6.36 12.03
N GLY A 542 -10.64 -7.59 11.62
CA GLY A 542 -10.95 -8.16 10.30
C GLY A 542 -9.81 -8.16 9.28
N SER A 543 -8.67 -7.54 9.62
CA SER A 543 -7.47 -7.53 8.77
C SER A 543 -7.00 -8.97 8.54
N ALA A 544 -6.82 -9.36 7.28
CA ALA A 544 -6.48 -10.74 6.94
C ALA A 544 -5.41 -10.85 5.85
N ALA A 545 -4.65 -11.94 5.90
CA ALA A 545 -3.67 -12.30 4.88
C ALA A 545 -3.74 -13.81 4.62
N SER A 546 -3.96 -14.19 3.37
CA SER A 546 -4.23 -15.56 2.94
C SER A 546 -3.15 -16.08 1.99
N TRP A 547 -2.83 -17.36 2.07
CA TRP A 547 -1.80 -18.01 1.25
C TRP A 547 -2.18 -19.45 0.89
N SER A 548 -1.53 -19.97 -0.14
CA SER A 548 -1.60 -21.38 -0.54
C SER A 548 -0.19 -21.94 -0.62
N GLU A 549 0.02 -23.18 -0.18
CA GLU A 549 1.29 -23.93 -0.12
C GLU A 549 2.38 -23.28 0.77
N ASN A 550 2.60 -21.97 0.68
CA ASN A 550 3.69 -21.24 1.31
C ASN A 550 3.30 -19.79 1.69
N ALA A 551 3.36 -19.44 2.98
CA ALA A 551 2.96 -18.14 3.49
C ALA A 551 3.87 -16.96 3.10
N GLN A 552 5.06 -17.23 2.60
CA GLN A 552 6.04 -16.22 2.19
C GLN A 552 6.12 -16.07 0.67
N ALA A 553 6.23 -17.17 -0.06
CA ALA A 553 6.50 -17.17 -1.51
C ALA A 553 5.24 -17.27 -2.38
N PHE A 554 4.09 -17.70 -1.81
CA PHE A 554 2.84 -17.81 -2.56
C PHE A 554 1.63 -17.29 -1.76
N ARG A 555 1.70 -15.98 -1.46
CA ARG A 555 0.60 -15.22 -0.87
C ARG A 555 -0.48 -15.00 -1.92
N LEU A 556 -1.73 -15.17 -1.51
CA LEU A 556 -2.88 -14.82 -2.34
C LEU A 556 -3.26 -13.35 -2.13
N THR A 557 -3.26 -12.91 -0.88
CA THR A 557 -3.53 -11.53 -0.46
C THR A 557 -2.34 -10.96 0.32
N PRO A 558 -2.13 -9.63 0.34
CA PRO A 558 -0.95 -9.03 0.97
C PRO A 558 -0.88 -9.32 2.48
N TRP A 559 0.31 -9.68 2.95
CA TRP A 559 0.62 -9.78 4.36
C TRP A 559 1.26 -8.48 4.85
N ASN A 560 0.82 -7.98 6.00
CA ASN A 560 1.33 -6.77 6.62
C ASN A 560 1.55 -6.99 8.12
N ASN A 561 2.57 -6.34 8.68
CA ASN A 561 2.94 -6.39 10.09
C ASN A 561 2.86 -5.01 10.79
N ASP A 562 2.06 -4.09 10.22
CA ASP A 562 1.75 -2.78 10.78
C ASP A 562 0.73 -2.92 11.92
N ALA A 563 1.22 -2.93 13.15
CA ALA A 563 0.40 -3.00 14.36
C ALA A 563 -0.40 -1.72 14.67
N VAL A 564 -0.07 -0.59 14.04
CA VAL A 564 -0.74 0.69 14.28
C VAL A 564 -2.01 0.75 13.44
N THR A 565 -1.87 0.63 12.12
CA THR A 565 -3.00 0.81 11.19
C THR A 565 -3.79 -0.48 10.97
N ASP A 566 -3.15 -1.65 11.10
CA ASP A 566 -3.72 -2.97 10.81
C ASP A 566 -4.46 -2.99 9.46
N PRO A 567 -3.74 -2.76 8.36
CA PRO A 567 -4.34 -2.45 7.07
C PRO A 567 -5.08 -3.66 6.51
N ASN A 568 -6.34 -3.45 6.15
CA ASN A 568 -7.17 -4.49 5.56
C ASN A 568 -6.87 -4.60 4.07
N THR A 569 -6.70 -5.83 3.58
CA THR A 569 -6.54 -6.16 2.17
C THR A 569 -7.58 -7.17 1.70
N GLU A 570 -8.41 -7.63 2.63
CA GLU A 570 -9.63 -8.40 2.44
C GLU A 570 -10.74 -7.68 3.21
N ALA A 571 -11.90 -7.47 2.60
CA ALA A 571 -13.00 -6.73 3.24
C ALA A 571 -14.37 -7.26 2.80
N PHE A 572 -15.32 -7.23 3.72
CA PHE A 572 -16.72 -7.62 3.48
C PHE A 572 -17.63 -6.49 3.93
N TYR A 573 -18.35 -5.89 2.97
CA TYR A 573 -19.25 -4.77 3.20
C TYR A 573 -20.70 -5.21 3.09
N LEU A 574 -21.55 -4.59 3.90
CA LEU A 574 -22.99 -4.56 3.73
C LEU A 574 -23.38 -3.15 3.29
N ARG A 575 -24.30 -3.07 2.32
CA ARG A 575 -24.82 -1.80 1.80
C ARG A 575 -26.33 -1.88 1.67
N ASP A 576 -27.01 -0.85 2.12
CA ASP A 576 -28.42 -0.64 1.84
C ASP A 576 -28.59 -0.02 0.44
N GLU A 577 -29.33 -0.68 -0.45
CA GLU A 577 -29.46 -0.27 -1.84
C GLU A 577 -30.46 0.88 -2.06
N GLU A 578 -31.29 1.20 -1.06
CA GLU A 578 -32.22 2.33 -1.11
C GLU A 578 -31.53 3.65 -0.72
N SER A 579 -30.73 3.60 0.36
CA SER A 579 -30.09 4.77 0.99
C SER A 579 -28.61 4.92 0.66
N GLY A 580 -27.95 3.84 0.24
CA GLY A 580 -26.54 3.83 -0.14
C GLY A 580 -25.59 3.81 1.05
N HIS A 581 -26.13 3.78 2.27
CA HIS A 581 -25.38 3.62 3.51
C HIS A 581 -24.71 2.23 3.52
N TYR A 582 -23.46 2.17 3.94
CA TYR A 582 -22.70 0.93 4.01
C TYR A 582 -21.79 0.90 5.24
N TRP A 583 -21.45 -0.32 5.65
CA TRP A 583 -20.54 -0.61 6.76
C TRP A 583 -19.85 -1.96 6.51
N SER A 584 -18.75 -2.21 7.23
CA SER A 584 -18.04 -3.50 7.20
C SER A 584 -18.64 -4.48 8.20
N ALA A 585 -18.68 -5.78 7.83
CA ALA A 585 -19.07 -6.86 8.72
C ALA A 585 -18.07 -7.05 9.88
N THR A 586 -16.85 -6.53 9.72
CA THR A 586 -15.78 -6.43 10.73
C THR A 586 -15.55 -4.98 11.14
N ALA A 587 -14.84 -4.74 12.24
CA ALA A 587 -14.65 -3.38 12.78
C ALA A 587 -13.88 -2.44 11.84
N LEU A 588 -13.04 -2.99 10.96
CA LEU A 588 -12.39 -2.30 9.84
C LEU A 588 -12.76 -3.02 8.52
N PRO A 589 -12.62 -2.38 7.35
CA PRO A 589 -12.14 -1.00 7.14
C PRO A 589 -13.21 0.09 7.30
N ALA A 590 -14.48 -0.15 6.96
CA ALA A 590 -15.56 0.85 7.07
C ALA A 590 -16.37 0.63 8.35
N ARG A 591 -15.86 1.10 9.49
CA ARG A 591 -16.46 0.85 10.79
C ARG A 591 -17.90 1.36 10.88
N GLY A 592 -18.80 0.49 11.29
CA GLY A 592 -20.19 0.80 11.58
C GLY A 592 -20.42 1.57 12.88
N CYS A 593 -21.68 1.85 13.18
CA CYS A 593 -22.08 2.45 14.45
C CYS A 593 -22.37 1.36 15.49
N GLY A 594 -21.75 1.45 16.68
CA GLY A 594 -22.05 0.53 17.78
C GLY A 594 -20.93 -0.45 18.09
N ALA A 595 -21.26 -1.51 18.82
CA ALA A 595 -20.30 -2.52 19.25
C ALA A 595 -20.04 -3.60 18.19
N TYR A 596 -18.79 -4.05 18.11
CA TYR A 596 -18.38 -5.26 17.39
C TYR A 596 -17.96 -6.33 18.40
N VAL A 597 -18.41 -7.57 18.18
CA VAL A 597 -18.00 -8.71 19.00
C VAL A 597 -17.27 -9.74 18.16
N THR A 598 -15.96 -9.85 18.38
CA THR A 598 -15.10 -10.84 17.71
C THR A 598 -14.89 -12.05 18.60
N ARG A 599 -14.94 -13.26 18.03
CA ARG A 599 -14.59 -14.51 18.70
C ARG A 599 -13.51 -15.19 17.90
N HIS A 600 -12.35 -15.39 18.52
CA HIS A 600 -11.35 -16.29 17.99
C HIS A 600 -11.57 -17.66 18.65
N GLY A 601 -11.81 -18.68 17.84
CA GLY A 601 -11.91 -20.07 18.29
C GLY A 601 -10.92 -20.97 17.57
N PHE A 602 -10.92 -22.25 17.88
CA PHE A 602 -10.05 -23.21 17.21
C PHE A 602 -10.49 -23.45 15.76
N GLY A 603 -9.70 -22.94 14.80
CA GLY A 603 -9.93 -23.12 13.37
C GLY A 603 -10.93 -22.16 12.73
N TYR A 604 -11.49 -21.22 13.50
CA TYR A 604 -12.38 -20.18 12.97
C TYR A 604 -12.27 -18.86 13.73
N SER A 605 -12.73 -17.79 13.10
CA SER A 605 -13.04 -16.52 13.80
C SER A 605 -14.40 -16.01 13.36
N SER A 606 -15.21 -15.51 14.30
CA SER A 606 -16.50 -14.89 14.00
C SER A 606 -16.57 -13.43 14.43
N PHE A 607 -17.30 -12.61 13.68
CA PHE A 607 -17.46 -11.18 13.89
C PHE A 607 -18.95 -10.85 13.88
N GLY A 608 -19.47 -10.41 15.02
CA GLY A 608 -20.87 -10.00 15.18
C GLY A 608 -21.01 -8.49 15.22
N HIS A 609 -21.97 -7.96 14.46
CA HIS A 609 -22.31 -6.54 14.44
C HIS A 609 -23.79 -6.31 14.09
N SER A 610 -24.40 -5.26 14.64
CA SER A 610 -25.78 -4.87 14.36
C SER A 610 -25.80 -3.41 13.94
N GLU A 611 -26.34 -3.12 12.76
CA GLU A 611 -26.47 -1.75 12.25
C GLU A 611 -27.76 -1.59 11.43
N ASP A 612 -28.45 -0.48 11.67
CA ASP A 612 -29.67 -0.07 10.97
C ASP A 612 -30.73 -1.19 10.83
N GLY A 613 -30.96 -1.97 11.89
CA GLY A 613 -31.94 -3.03 11.97
C GLY A 613 -31.48 -4.36 11.35
N ILE A 614 -30.20 -4.48 10.99
CA ILE A 614 -29.61 -5.70 10.43
C ILE A 614 -28.57 -6.27 11.41
N ASP A 615 -28.83 -7.46 11.93
CA ASP A 615 -27.81 -8.24 12.64
C ASP A 615 -26.97 -9.00 11.61
N SER A 616 -25.66 -8.97 11.78
CA SER A 616 -24.69 -9.65 10.92
C SER A 616 -23.70 -10.47 11.74
N GLU A 617 -23.41 -11.68 11.27
CA GLU A 617 -22.31 -12.51 11.75
C GLU A 617 -21.47 -13.00 10.57
N LEU A 618 -20.22 -12.56 10.48
CA LEU A 618 -19.24 -13.10 9.53
C LEU A 618 -18.41 -14.18 10.24
N CYS A 619 -18.47 -15.42 9.78
CA CYS A 619 -17.62 -16.51 10.25
C CYS A 619 -16.60 -16.90 9.18
N VAL A 620 -15.32 -16.79 9.52
CA VAL A 620 -14.17 -17.09 8.66
C VAL A 620 -13.47 -18.35 9.15
N PHE A 621 -13.21 -19.29 8.24
CA PHE A 621 -12.51 -20.54 8.53
C PHE A 621 -11.84 -21.11 7.26
N VAL A 622 -10.91 -22.03 7.46
CA VAL A 622 -10.24 -22.78 6.37
C VAL A 622 -10.69 -24.23 6.44
N ALA A 623 -11.07 -24.81 5.29
CA ALA A 623 -11.48 -26.22 5.24
C ALA A 623 -10.35 -27.15 5.69
N MET A 624 -10.67 -28.26 6.35
CA MET A 624 -9.65 -29.23 6.75
C MET A 624 -9.14 -30.10 5.60
N ASP A 625 -9.93 -30.24 4.53
CA ASP A 625 -9.74 -31.20 3.44
C ASP A 625 -9.58 -30.56 2.05
N ALA A 626 -9.57 -29.23 1.97
CA ALA A 626 -9.39 -28.50 0.72
C ALA A 626 -8.64 -27.18 0.95
N PRO A 627 -7.86 -26.68 -0.04
CA PRO A 627 -7.18 -25.40 0.04
C PRO A 627 -8.13 -24.23 -0.22
N VAL A 628 -9.15 -24.10 0.63
CA VAL A 628 -10.23 -23.10 0.53
C VAL A 628 -10.53 -22.47 1.88
N LYS A 629 -10.51 -21.14 1.89
CA LYS A 629 -11.06 -20.28 2.93
C LYS A 629 -12.51 -19.94 2.62
N TYR A 630 -13.35 -20.04 3.63
CA TYR A 630 -14.74 -19.61 3.60
C TYR A 630 -14.92 -18.35 4.44
N ALA A 631 -15.72 -17.42 3.92
CA ALA A 631 -16.26 -16.27 4.63
C ALA A 631 -17.78 -16.35 4.54
N ARG A 632 -18.38 -16.87 5.60
CA ARG A 632 -19.82 -17.11 5.68
C ARG A 632 -20.50 -15.98 6.46
N LEU A 633 -21.31 -15.20 5.77
CA LEU A 633 -22.04 -14.06 6.31
C LEU A 633 -23.50 -14.45 6.58
N THR A 634 -23.90 -14.47 7.84
CA THR A 634 -25.28 -14.69 8.29
C THR A 634 -25.91 -13.36 8.64
N LEU A 635 -27.09 -13.08 8.10
CA LEU A 635 -27.82 -11.82 8.26
C LEU A 635 -29.22 -12.08 8.79
N HIS A 636 -29.68 -11.24 9.71
CA HIS A 636 -31.06 -11.25 10.19
C HIS A 636 -31.65 -9.85 10.12
N ASN A 637 -32.81 -9.72 9.47
CA ASN A 637 -33.56 -8.48 9.46
C ASN A 637 -34.38 -8.34 10.76
N ARG A 638 -33.91 -7.47 11.64
CA ARG A 638 -34.60 -7.05 12.87
C ARG A 638 -35.47 -5.81 12.67
N SER A 639 -35.40 -5.20 11.49
CA SER A 639 -36.18 -4.03 11.14
C SER A 639 -37.66 -4.36 10.97
N HIS A 640 -38.49 -3.33 10.89
CA HIS A 640 -39.93 -3.49 10.68
C HIS A 640 -40.35 -3.50 9.19
N ARG A 641 -39.37 -3.52 8.27
CA ARG A 641 -39.60 -3.46 6.83
C ARG A 641 -38.73 -4.45 6.06
N VAL A 642 -39.15 -4.77 4.84
CA VAL A 642 -38.32 -5.50 3.88
C VAL A 642 -37.11 -4.62 3.53
N ARG A 643 -35.94 -5.24 3.36
CA ARG A 643 -34.68 -4.53 3.09
C ARG A 643 -34.06 -5.00 1.78
N HIS A 644 -33.68 -4.06 0.93
CA HIS A 644 -32.89 -4.32 -0.27
C HIS A 644 -31.44 -4.00 0.03
N LEU A 645 -30.61 -5.05 0.11
CA LEU A 645 -29.23 -4.94 0.53
C LEU A 645 -28.30 -5.53 -0.53
N SER A 646 -27.03 -5.18 -0.47
CA SER A 646 -25.97 -5.95 -1.12
C SER A 646 -24.84 -6.27 -0.16
N ALA A 647 -24.19 -7.41 -0.41
CA ALA A 647 -22.95 -7.80 0.23
C ALA A 647 -21.83 -7.71 -0.80
N THR A 648 -20.74 -7.01 -0.47
CA THR A 648 -19.56 -6.90 -1.34
C THR A 648 -18.36 -7.55 -0.67
N GLY A 649 -17.83 -8.62 -1.26
CA GLY A 649 -16.53 -9.17 -0.90
C GLY A 649 -15.43 -8.54 -1.73
N TYR A 650 -14.32 -8.16 -1.11
CA TYR A 650 -13.17 -7.53 -1.75
C TYR A 650 -11.88 -8.19 -1.26
N LEU A 651 -10.91 -8.40 -2.16
CA LEU A 651 -9.53 -8.71 -1.80
C LEU A 651 -8.51 -8.15 -2.81
N GLU A 652 -7.30 -7.86 -2.35
CA GLU A 652 -6.15 -7.50 -3.19
C GLU A 652 -5.36 -8.76 -3.61
N TRP A 653 -4.99 -8.88 -4.89
CA TRP A 653 -4.21 -10.03 -5.36
C TRP A 653 -2.70 -9.78 -5.25
N VAL A 654 -1.95 -10.81 -4.81
CA VAL A 654 -0.48 -10.86 -4.89
C VAL A 654 -0.02 -11.98 -5.79
N LEU A 655 -0.37 -13.23 -5.49
CA LEU A 655 0.08 -14.43 -6.21
C LEU A 655 1.61 -14.53 -6.28
N GLY A 656 2.26 -14.27 -5.15
CA GLY A 656 3.73 -14.30 -5.00
C GLY A 656 4.18 -13.80 -3.64
N ASP A 657 5.36 -13.19 -3.59
CA ASP A 657 6.01 -12.71 -2.37
C ASP A 657 5.56 -11.30 -1.98
N GLU A 658 5.66 -10.36 -2.93
CA GLU A 658 5.46 -8.92 -2.72
C GLU A 658 4.52 -8.34 -3.80
N PRO A 659 3.54 -7.50 -3.42
CA PRO A 659 2.68 -6.81 -4.38
C PRO A 659 3.48 -6.03 -5.44
N GLU A 660 4.54 -5.35 -5.05
CA GLU A 660 5.34 -4.47 -5.92
C GLU A 660 6.00 -5.22 -7.10
N LYS A 661 6.30 -6.51 -6.93
CA LYS A 661 6.87 -7.37 -7.99
C LYS A 661 5.81 -8.03 -8.85
N THR A 662 4.65 -8.30 -8.28
CA THR A 662 3.63 -9.17 -8.87
C THR A 662 2.47 -8.42 -9.51
N ARG A 663 2.12 -7.23 -9.02
CA ARG A 663 0.93 -6.45 -9.39
C ARG A 663 0.73 -6.36 -10.90
N MET A 664 1.82 -6.07 -11.62
CA MET A 664 1.82 -5.90 -13.07
C MET A 664 1.62 -7.19 -13.87
N GLN A 665 1.82 -8.35 -13.23
CA GLN A 665 1.92 -9.66 -13.87
C GLN A 665 0.71 -10.56 -13.58
N VAL A 666 -0.16 -10.16 -12.64
CA VAL A 666 -1.40 -10.87 -12.36
C VAL A 666 -2.38 -10.64 -13.51
N VAL A 667 -2.94 -11.75 -13.99
CA VAL A 667 -3.98 -11.77 -15.01
C VAL A 667 -5.24 -12.34 -14.39
N THR A 668 -6.34 -11.59 -14.51
CA THR A 668 -7.65 -11.99 -13.98
C THR A 668 -8.61 -12.43 -15.07
N GLU A 669 -9.52 -13.33 -14.73
CA GLU A 669 -10.59 -13.81 -15.62
C GLU A 669 -11.90 -13.95 -14.83
N HIS A 670 -13.01 -13.43 -15.37
CA HIS A 670 -14.34 -13.57 -14.76
C HIS A 670 -15.11 -14.74 -15.38
N ASP A 671 -15.62 -15.62 -14.52
CA ASP A 671 -16.55 -16.69 -14.86
C ASP A 671 -17.93 -16.39 -14.23
N ALA A 672 -18.83 -15.83 -15.03
CA ALA A 672 -20.16 -15.44 -14.59
C ALA A 672 -21.01 -16.63 -14.13
N GLY A 673 -20.81 -17.83 -14.71
CA GLY A 673 -21.55 -19.02 -14.32
C GLY A 673 -21.22 -19.47 -12.88
N ARG A 674 -19.97 -19.25 -12.47
CA ARG A 674 -19.47 -19.56 -11.12
C ARG A 674 -19.55 -18.40 -10.14
N ALA A 675 -19.98 -17.21 -10.60
CA ALA A 675 -19.85 -15.95 -9.87
C ALA A 675 -18.44 -15.79 -9.26
N ALA A 676 -17.42 -16.01 -10.09
CA ALA A 676 -16.03 -16.14 -9.66
C ALA A 676 -15.05 -15.31 -10.50
N ILE A 677 -14.05 -14.75 -9.83
CA ILE A 677 -12.87 -14.13 -10.45
C ILE A 677 -11.69 -15.07 -10.21
N PHE A 678 -11.08 -15.56 -11.30
CA PHE A 678 -9.85 -16.31 -11.28
C PHE A 678 -8.67 -15.38 -11.47
N ALA A 679 -7.53 -15.72 -10.88
CA ALA A 679 -6.30 -14.95 -11.00
C ALA A 679 -5.08 -15.87 -11.11
N SER A 680 -4.13 -15.51 -11.98
CA SER A 680 -2.87 -16.26 -12.16
C SER A 680 -1.69 -15.32 -12.41
N ASN A 681 -0.50 -15.78 -12.07
CA ASN A 681 0.74 -15.03 -12.27
C ASN A 681 1.81 -15.96 -12.88
N ALA A 682 2.07 -15.82 -14.18
CA ALA A 682 3.10 -16.60 -14.87
C ALA A 682 4.53 -16.15 -14.53
N TYR A 683 4.69 -14.93 -13.98
CA TYR A 683 6.00 -14.35 -13.67
C TYR A 683 6.61 -14.91 -12.37
N ASN A 684 5.80 -15.53 -11.52
CA ASN A 684 6.25 -16.15 -10.27
C ASN A 684 7.25 -17.28 -10.54
N THR A 685 8.38 -17.28 -9.82
CA THR A 685 9.48 -18.24 -10.01
C THR A 685 9.13 -19.67 -9.57
N ASP A 686 8.59 -19.83 -8.36
CA ASP A 686 8.41 -21.15 -7.72
C ASP A 686 6.99 -21.72 -7.90
N PHE A 687 6.02 -20.82 -8.08
CA PHE A 687 4.59 -21.11 -8.12
C PHE A 687 3.94 -20.75 -9.46
N ALA A 688 4.72 -20.74 -10.55
CA ALA A 688 4.19 -20.61 -11.90
C ALA A 688 3.08 -21.67 -12.16
N GLY A 689 2.05 -21.26 -12.90
CA GLY A 689 0.92 -22.12 -13.31
C GLY A 689 -0.18 -22.30 -12.25
N ARG A 690 0.03 -21.90 -11.00
CA ARG A 690 -1.04 -21.89 -9.99
C ARG A 690 -2.10 -20.86 -10.37
N THR A 691 -3.35 -21.17 -10.04
CA THR A 691 -4.50 -20.29 -10.27
C THR A 691 -5.31 -20.19 -8.99
N ALA A 692 -5.52 -18.97 -8.53
CA ALA A 692 -6.41 -18.66 -7.41
C ALA A 692 -7.80 -18.28 -7.93
N PHE A 693 -8.80 -18.36 -7.05
CA PHE A 693 -10.14 -17.87 -7.33
C PHE A 693 -10.74 -17.20 -6.09
N PHE A 694 -11.54 -16.17 -6.34
CA PHE A 694 -12.47 -15.60 -5.38
C PHE A 694 -13.88 -15.74 -5.94
N ALA A 695 -14.77 -16.40 -5.21
CA ALA A 695 -16.11 -16.71 -5.68
C ALA A 695 -17.18 -16.37 -4.64
N ALA A 696 -18.32 -15.89 -5.12
CA ALA A 696 -19.54 -15.78 -4.32
C ALA A 696 -20.38 -17.07 -4.46
N GLU A 697 -21.67 -16.97 -4.11
CA GLU A 697 -22.63 -18.06 -4.31
C GLU A 697 -22.86 -18.31 -5.80
N PRO A 698 -22.87 -19.58 -6.26
CA PRO A 698 -23.15 -19.91 -7.65
C PRO A 698 -24.50 -19.38 -8.12
N GLY A 699 -24.55 -18.87 -9.36
CA GLY A 699 -25.77 -18.34 -9.96
C GLY A 699 -26.29 -17.03 -9.35
N ALA A 700 -25.58 -16.41 -8.40
CA ALA A 700 -25.92 -15.10 -7.90
C ALA A 700 -25.81 -14.05 -9.03
N ALA A 701 -26.83 -13.19 -9.15
CA ALA A 701 -26.76 -12.04 -10.04
C ALA A 701 -25.80 -10.99 -9.46
N CYS A 702 -24.50 -11.11 -9.72
CA CYS A 702 -23.47 -10.24 -9.16
C CYS A 702 -22.89 -9.25 -10.17
N SER A 703 -22.43 -8.10 -9.68
CA SER A 703 -21.48 -7.24 -10.41
C SER A 703 -20.07 -7.48 -9.87
N ILE A 704 -19.05 -7.33 -10.72
CA ILE A 704 -17.65 -7.59 -10.37
C ILE A 704 -16.73 -6.42 -10.73
N SER A 705 -15.55 -6.37 -10.11
CA SER A 705 -14.40 -5.62 -10.61
C SER A 705 -13.13 -6.33 -10.18
N ALA A 706 -12.13 -6.36 -11.06
CA ALA A 706 -10.80 -6.85 -10.79
C ALA A 706 -9.73 -5.76 -10.85
N ASP A 707 -10.15 -4.48 -10.84
CA ASP A 707 -9.27 -3.32 -10.78
C ASP A 707 -9.42 -2.54 -9.47
N ARG A 708 -8.33 -2.48 -8.70
CA ARG A 708 -8.24 -1.79 -7.42
C ARG A 708 -8.40 -0.28 -7.60
N ALA A 709 -7.94 0.28 -8.71
CA ALA A 709 -8.13 1.70 -9.01
C ALA A 709 -9.61 2.03 -9.20
N ALA A 710 -10.35 1.21 -9.96
CA ALA A 710 -11.80 1.33 -10.10
C ALA A 710 -12.57 1.10 -8.79
N PHE A 711 -12.09 0.19 -7.91
CA PHE A 711 -12.76 -0.09 -6.64
C PHE A 711 -12.54 1.00 -5.59
N ILE A 712 -11.27 1.31 -5.29
CA ILE A 712 -10.88 2.24 -4.23
C ILE A 712 -11.04 3.70 -4.67
N GLY A 713 -10.69 4.01 -5.92
CA GLY A 713 -10.54 5.37 -6.43
C GLY A 713 -9.16 5.97 -6.17
N ARG A 714 -8.75 6.93 -7.01
CA ARG A 714 -7.48 7.66 -6.88
C ARG A 714 -7.44 8.41 -5.54
N ASN A 715 -6.33 8.29 -4.81
CA ASN A 715 -6.13 8.79 -3.45
C ASN A 715 -7.18 8.27 -2.45
N GLY A 716 -7.88 7.17 -2.76
CA GLY A 716 -8.93 6.60 -1.92
C GLY A 716 -8.41 5.63 -0.85
N SER A 717 -9.35 5.06 -0.08
CA SER A 717 -9.07 3.97 0.84
C SER A 717 -10.25 3.01 0.93
N LEU A 718 -10.01 1.82 1.48
CA LEU A 718 -11.08 0.86 1.77
C LEU A 718 -12.05 1.31 2.87
N GLN A 719 -11.75 2.39 3.61
CA GLN A 719 -12.73 2.97 4.54
C GLN A 719 -13.87 3.67 3.79
N ALA A 720 -13.57 4.25 2.62
CA ALA A 720 -14.53 4.95 1.78
C ALA A 720 -14.26 4.73 0.28
N PRO A 721 -14.40 3.49 -0.23
CA PRO A 721 -14.06 3.17 -1.61
C PRO A 721 -15.07 3.76 -2.60
N LEU A 722 -14.57 4.28 -3.72
CA LEU A 722 -15.37 4.89 -4.79
C LEU A 722 -16.51 3.97 -5.26
N ALA A 723 -16.25 2.68 -5.41
CA ALA A 723 -17.22 1.74 -5.96
C ALA A 723 -18.44 1.50 -5.05
N LEU A 724 -18.35 1.71 -3.73
CA LEU A 724 -19.51 1.57 -2.83
C LEU A 724 -20.50 2.74 -2.94
N ALA A 725 -20.08 3.86 -3.53
CA ALA A 725 -20.98 4.96 -3.89
C ALA A 725 -21.76 4.68 -5.20
N GLN A 726 -21.35 3.70 -6.00
CA GLN A 726 -21.97 3.35 -7.27
C GLN A 726 -22.98 2.19 -7.12
N PRO A 727 -24.02 2.08 -7.97
CA PRO A 727 -24.99 0.98 -7.91
C PRO A 727 -24.41 -0.38 -8.34
N LEU A 728 -23.47 -0.39 -9.29
CA LEU A 728 -22.79 -1.59 -9.79
C LEU A 728 -21.27 -1.41 -9.73
N LEU A 729 -20.55 -2.52 -9.62
CA LEU A 729 -19.10 -2.53 -9.84
C LEU A 729 -18.79 -2.36 -11.34
N ALA A 730 -17.61 -1.79 -11.64
CA ALA A 730 -17.24 -1.32 -12.97
C ALA A 730 -17.12 -2.40 -14.06
N GLY A 731 -16.92 -3.67 -13.68
CA GLY A 731 -16.84 -4.81 -14.62
C GLY A 731 -15.45 -5.07 -15.18
N ASP A 732 -14.43 -4.29 -14.79
CA ASP A 732 -13.05 -4.46 -15.27
C ASP A 732 -12.49 -5.82 -14.90
N CYS A 733 -11.89 -6.51 -15.87
CA CYS A 733 -11.22 -7.81 -15.67
C CYS A 733 -10.22 -8.06 -16.80
N GLY A 734 -9.08 -8.69 -16.49
CA GLY A 734 -8.04 -9.00 -17.46
C GLY A 734 -6.62 -8.79 -16.93
N ALA A 735 -5.69 -8.60 -17.86
CA ALA A 735 -4.30 -8.22 -17.58
C ALA A 735 -4.17 -6.69 -17.46
N THR A 736 -2.98 -6.22 -17.06
CA THR A 736 -2.55 -4.80 -16.96
C THR A 736 -3.28 -3.90 -15.96
N LEU A 737 -4.32 -4.39 -15.29
CA LEU A 737 -5.03 -3.71 -14.19
C LEU A 737 -4.19 -3.65 -12.89
N ASP A 738 -4.64 -2.87 -11.90
CA ASP A 738 -4.19 -3.04 -10.51
C ASP A 738 -5.04 -4.16 -9.87
N PRO A 739 -4.53 -5.41 -9.77
CA PRO A 739 -5.34 -6.60 -9.61
C PRO A 739 -6.00 -6.68 -8.23
N CYS A 740 -7.32 -6.80 -8.23
CA CYS A 740 -8.11 -7.18 -7.06
C CYS A 740 -9.19 -8.20 -7.45
N ALA A 741 -10.00 -8.64 -6.48
CA ALA A 741 -11.26 -9.30 -6.76
C ALA A 741 -12.35 -8.67 -5.88
N ALA A 742 -13.28 -7.99 -6.51
CA ALA A 742 -14.47 -7.42 -5.90
C ALA A 742 -15.72 -8.07 -6.49
N ILE A 743 -16.59 -8.62 -5.65
CA ILE A 743 -17.86 -9.24 -6.06
C ILE A 743 -18.98 -8.68 -5.18
N ARG A 744 -19.98 -8.05 -5.80
CA ARG A 744 -21.17 -7.53 -5.13
C ARG A 744 -22.37 -8.40 -5.45
N VAL A 745 -23.04 -8.89 -4.41
CA VAL A 745 -24.25 -9.72 -4.49
C VAL A 745 -25.42 -8.94 -3.89
N PRO A 746 -26.37 -8.45 -4.71
CA PRO A 746 -27.62 -7.86 -4.24
C PRO A 746 -28.62 -8.95 -3.80
N PHE A 747 -29.43 -8.66 -2.80
CA PHE A 747 -30.49 -9.53 -2.31
C PHE A 747 -31.59 -8.75 -1.59
N THR A 748 -32.75 -9.39 -1.43
CA THR A 748 -33.86 -8.87 -0.61
C THR A 748 -33.95 -9.68 0.67
N LEU A 749 -34.08 -8.98 1.81
CA LEU A 749 -34.14 -9.57 3.14
C LEU A 749 -35.49 -9.26 3.79
N GLU A 750 -36.34 -10.27 3.85
CA GLU A 750 -37.67 -10.20 4.48
C GLU A 750 -37.57 -9.99 6.00
N VAL A 751 -38.60 -9.38 6.59
CA VAL A 751 -38.67 -9.14 8.04
C VAL A 751 -38.54 -10.44 8.82
N GLY A 752 -37.58 -10.50 9.75
CA GLY A 752 -37.32 -11.67 10.60
C GLY A 752 -36.65 -12.86 9.90
N ALA A 753 -36.45 -12.83 8.57
CA ALA A 753 -35.85 -13.93 7.84
C ALA A 753 -34.31 -13.91 7.95
N PRO A 754 -33.67 -15.09 8.16
CA PRO A 754 -32.23 -15.22 8.00
C PRO A 754 -31.84 -15.31 6.53
N ARG A 755 -30.68 -14.76 6.19
CA ARG A 755 -29.99 -15.02 4.91
C ARG A 755 -28.55 -15.40 5.21
N VAL A 756 -28.07 -16.46 4.56
CA VAL A 756 -26.65 -16.81 4.55
C VAL A 756 -26.11 -16.51 3.17
N LEU A 757 -24.93 -15.88 3.12
CA LEU A 757 -24.12 -15.63 1.94
C LEU A 757 -22.73 -16.21 2.17
N VAL A 758 -22.15 -16.84 1.16
CA VAL A 758 -20.82 -17.46 1.28
C VAL A 758 -19.89 -16.92 0.20
N PHE A 759 -18.77 -16.36 0.64
CA PHE A 759 -17.62 -16.08 -0.22
C PHE A 759 -16.52 -17.12 0.02
N ARG A 760 -15.79 -17.44 -1.04
CA ARG A 760 -14.76 -18.49 -1.05
C ARG A 760 -13.50 -17.98 -1.72
N LEU A 761 -12.37 -18.20 -1.07
CA LEU A 761 -11.04 -17.94 -1.62
C LEU A 761 -10.28 -19.26 -1.65
N GLY A 762 -9.79 -19.66 -2.81
CA GLY A 762 -9.02 -20.89 -2.96
C GLY A 762 -7.94 -20.77 -4.03
N ALA A 763 -7.05 -21.76 -4.07
CA ALA A 763 -6.05 -21.87 -5.11
C ALA A 763 -5.74 -23.33 -5.45
N ALA A 764 -5.34 -23.56 -6.70
CA ALA A 764 -4.95 -24.86 -7.18
C ALA A 764 -3.77 -24.77 -8.16
N ARG A 765 -3.19 -25.93 -8.48
CA ARG A 765 -1.97 -26.05 -9.30
C ARG A 765 -2.17 -25.74 -10.79
N SER A 766 -3.41 -25.54 -11.24
CA SER A 766 -3.74 -25.16 -12.62
C SER A 766 -5.11 -24.50 -12.69
N ALA A 767 -5.38 -23.78 -13.78
CA ALA A 767 -6.69 -23.18 -14.03
C ALA A 767 -7.82 -24.21 -14.05
N ALA A 768 -7.60 -25.38 -14.65
CA ALA A 768 -8.59 -26.46 -14.67
C ALA A 768 -8.88 -26.98 -13.25
N ALA A 769 -7.84 -27.23 -12.46
CA ALA A 769 -7.99 -27.67 -11.08
C ALA A 769 -8.66 -26.60 -10.20
N ALA A 770 -8.39 -25.32 -10.44
CA ALA A 770 -9.02 -24.22 -9.70
C ALA A 770 -10.53 -24.15 -10.00
N ARG A 771 -10.93 -24.36 -11.26
CA ARG A 771 -12.35 -24.43 -11.63
C ARG A 771 -13.05 -25.63 -11.00
N THR A 772 -12.42 -26.81 -11.03
CA THR A 772 -12.95 -28.00 -10.35
C THR A 772 -13.08 -27.76 -8.85
N LEU A 773 -12.07 -27.16 -8.21
CA LEU A 773 -12.12 -26.82 -6.79
C LEU A 773 -13.24 -25.80 -6.48
N ALA A 774 -13.45 -24.82 -7.34
CA ALA A 774 -14.56 -23.87 -7.21
C ALA A 774 -15.93 -24.53 -7.38
N ASP A 775 -16.05 -25.57 -8.22
CA ASP A 775 -17.28 -26.34 -8.40
C ASP A 775 -17.54 -27.28 -7.20
N ASP A 776 -16.51 -27.98 -6.72
CA ASP A 776 -16.63 -28.95 -5.61
C ASP A 776 -16.97 -28.28 -4.26
N THR A 777 -16.80 -26.96 -4.16
CA THR A 777 -16.97 -26.16 -2.94
C THR A 777 -18.14 -25.17 -3.02
N ASP A 778 -19.04 -25.35 -3.98
CA ASP A 778 -20.01 -24.34 -4.42
C ASP A 778 -21.31 -24.25 -3.60
N ASN A 779 -21.56 -25.24 -2.75
CA ASN A 779 -22.81 -25.37 -2.02
C ASN A 779 -22.77 -24.67 -0.64
N PRO A 780 -23.73 -23.81 -0.28
CA PRO A 780 -23.84 -23.24 1.08
C PRO A 780 -23.90 -24.30 2.19
N ALA A 781 -24.54 -25.44 1.93
CA ALA A 781 -24.54 -26.57 2.87
C ALA A 781 -23.14 -27.21 2.99
N ALA A 782 -22.32 -27.16 1.94
CA ALA A 782 -20.92 -27.59 2.00
C ALA A 782 -20.08 -26.65 2.87
N ALA A 783 -20.34 -25.34 2.88
CA ALA A 783 -19.68 -24.41 3.80
C ALA A 783 -20.00 -24.74 5.27
N GLN A 784 -21.26 -25.03 5.62
CA GLN A 784 -21.61 -25.47 6.97
C GLN A 784 -20.95 -26.83 7.31
N ALA A 785 -21.01 -27.81 6.40
CA ALA A 785 -20.36 -29.09 6.60
C ALA A 785 -18.82 -28.98 6.77
N ALA A 786 -18.18 -28.05 6.05
CA ALA A 786 -16.77 -27.76 6.19
C ALA A 786 -16.45 -27.15 7.57
N LEU A 787 -17.27 -26.23 8.06
CA LEU A 787 -17.13 -25.68 9.42
C LEU A 787 -17.31 -26.77 10.49
N ASP A 788 -18.26 -27.68 10.31
CA ASP A 788 -18.49 -28.79 11.24
C ASP A 788 -17.28 -29.74 11.28
N LYS A 789 -16.67 -30.04 10.12
CA LYS A 789 -15.41 -30.80 10.05
C LYS A 789 -14.25 -30.09 10.76
N VAL A 790 -14.15 -28.76 10.66
CA VAL A 790 -13.14 -27.97 11.38
C VAL A 790 -13.33 -28.13 12.89
N ARG A 791 -14.56 -27.97 13.38
CA ARG A 791 -14.90 -28.14 14.80
C ARG A 791 -14.60 -29.55 15.29
N GLU A 792 -15.04 -30.57 14.56
CA GLU A 792 -14.79 -31.98 14.90
C GLU A 792 -13.28 -32.28 14.96
N PHE A 793 -12.51 -31.78 13.98
CA PHE A 793 -11.07 -31.97 13.95
C PHE A 793 -10.39 -31.39 15.20
N TRP A 794 -10.71 -30.15 15.56
CA TRP A 794 -10.09 -29.49 16.71
C TRP A 794 -10.58 -30.05 18.04
N ASP A 795 -11.86 -30.39 18.16
CA ASP A 795 -12.40 -31.05 19.35
C ASP A 795 -11.68 -32.38 19.63
N ARG A 796 -11.49 -33.20 18.60
CA ARG A 796 -10.75 -34.46 18.71
C ARG A 796 -9.29 -34.24 19.04
N THR A 797 -8.63 -33.33 18.32
CA THR A 797 -7.19 -33.11 18.42
C THR A 797 -6.80 -32.54 19.78
N LEU A 798 -7.50 -31.47 20.21
CA LEU A 798 -7.22 -30.79 21.47
C LEU A 798 -7.76 -31.58 22.67
N GLY A 799 -8.86 -32.31 22.51
CA GLY A 799 -9.44 -33.17 23.54
C GLY A 799 -8.62 -34.42 23.90
N THR A 800 -7.53 -34.72 23.19
CA THR A 800 -6.72 -35.93 23.42
C THR A 800 -5.98 -35.90 24.76
N VAL A 801 -5.48 -34.74 25.16
CA VAL A 801 -4.84 -34.53 26.47
C VAL A 801 -5.54 -33.36 27.13
N GLN A 802 -6.11 -33.61 28.32
CA GLN A 802 -6.80 -32.61 29.12
C GLN A 802 -6.28 -32.68 30.55
N VAL A 803 -5.91 -31.53 31.10
CA VAL A 803 -5.53 -31.34 32.49
C VAL A 803 -6.65 -30.61 33.23
N ASN A 804 -6.81 -30.91 34.51
CA ASN A 804 -7.72 -30.22 35.40
C ASN A 804 -6.96 -29.92 36.68
N THR A 805 -6.70 -28.65 36.93
CA THR A 805 -5.88 -28.17 38.04
C THR A 805 -6.61 -27.07 38.80
N PRO A 806 -6.13 -26.70 40.01
CA PRO A 806 -6.64 -25.51 40.68
C PRO A 806 -6.33 -24.19 39.95
N ASP A 807 -5.45 -24.19 38.95
CA ASP A 807 -5.13 -23.02 38.13
C ASP A 807 -5.89 -23.07 36.79
N ARG A 808 -6.99 -22.34 36.74
CA ARG A 808 -7.85 -22.28 35.56
C ARG A 808 -7.16 -21.68 34.33
N GLY A 809 -6.22 -20.75 34.51
CA GLY A 809 -5.50 -20.13 33.40
C GLY A 809 -4.55 -21.12 32.74
N PHE A 810 -3.86 -21.92 33.55
CA PHE A 810 -3.04 -23.04 33.07
C PHE A 810 -3.88 -24.05 32.29
N ASP A 811 -5.02 -24.47 32.83
CA ASP A 811 -5.92 -25.43 32.17
C ASP A 811 -6.37 -24.93 30.80
N ILE A 812 -6.84 -23.68 30.68
CA ILE A 812 -7.31 -23.12 29.40
C ILE A 812 -6.20 -23.14 28.34
N LEU A 813 -4.99 -22.69 28.69
CA LEU A 813 -3.88 -22.63 27.73
C LEU A 813 -3.41 -24.03 27.32
N THR A 814 -3.21 -24.93 28.28
CA THR A 814 -2.66 -26.27 28.03
C THR A 814 -3.67 -27.19 27.34
N ASN A 815 -4.97 -27.08 27.63
CA ASN A 815 -6.01 -27.94 27.07
C ASN A 815 -6.41 -27.60 25.63
N GLY A 816 -5.90 -26.51 25.06
CA GLY A 816 -6.26 -26.11 23.70
C GLY A 816 -5.25 -25.19 23.04
N TRP A 817 -5.14 -23.96 23.54
CA TRP A 817 -4.47 -22.86 22.83
C TRP A 817 -3.00 -23.11 22.50
N LEU A 818 -2.22 -23.71 23.40
CA LEU A 818 -0.80 -24.00 23.14
C LEU A 818 -0.62 -25.07 22.05
N VAL A 819 -1.39 -26.16 22.09
CA VAL A 819 -1.33 -27.22 21.08
C VAL A 819 -1.87 -26.72 19.74
N TYR A 820 -2.95 -25.94 19.78
CA TYR A 820 -3.50 -25.26 18.60
C TYR A 820 -2.46 -24.36 17.94
N GLN A 821 -1.78 -23.50 18.72
CA GLN A 821 -0.75 -22.60 18.21
C GLN A 821 0.41 -23.37 17.56
N THR A 822 0.88 -24.46 18.18
CA THR A 822 1.94 -25.28 17.60
C THR A 822 1.51 -25.90 16.28
N LEU A 823 0.30 -26.45 16.19
CA LEU A 823 -0.16 -27.10 14.96
C LEU A 823 -0.50 -26.09 13.85
N ALA A 824 -1.41 -25.15 14.13
CA ALA A 824 -1.91 -24.20 13.15
C ALA A 824 -0.84 -23.17 12.75
N CYS A 825 -0.19 -22.50 13.72
CA CYS A 825 0.72 -21.39 13.43
C CYS A 825 2.12 -21.87 13.03
N ARG A 826 2.68 -22.86 13.74
CA ARG A 826 4.08 -23.26 13.55
C ARG A 826 4.24 -24.34 12.48
N LEU A 827 3.45 -25.41 12.55
CA LEU A 827 3.62 -26.56 11.68
C LEU A 827 2.99 -26.37 10.30
N TRP A 828 1.74 -25.90 10.24
CA TRP A 828 1.02 -25.70 8.99
C TRP A 828 1.29 -24.33 8.36
N ALA A 829 0.97 -23.25 9.09
CA ALA A 829 1.06 -21.91 8.54
C ALA A 829 2.50 -21.42 8.34
N ARG A 830 3.38 -21.67 9.33
CA ARG A 830 4.69 -21.00 9.48
C ARG A 830 4.56 -19.47 9.41
N ASN A 831 3.46 -18.96 9.95
CA ASN A 831 3.07 -17.56 9.84
C ASN A 831 2.51 -17.03 11.16
N ALA A 832 2.79 -15.75 11.43
CA ALA A 832 2.33 -14.96 12.55
C ALA A 832 2.34 -13.48 12.16
N PHE A 833 1.78 -12.61 13.02
CA PHE A 833 1.64 -11.19 12.69
C PHE A 833 2.97 -10.48 12.38
N TYR A 834 4.01 -10.71 13.20
CA TYR A 834 5.32 -10.08 13.01
C TYR A 834 6.30 -10.89 12.15
N GLN A 835 5.96 -12.14 11.82
CA GLN A 835 6.85 -13.04 11.10
C GLN A 835 6.06 -13.97 10.17
N SER A 836 6.36 -13.87 8.88
CA SER A 836 5.83 -14.75 7.83
C SER A 836 6.99 -15.49 7.19
N SER A 837 6.97 -16.83 7.24
CA SER A 837 8.03 -17.69 6.71
C SER A 837 7.46 -18.80 5.83
N GLY A 838 8.23 -19.19 4.82
CA GLY A 838 7.94 -20.35 3.98
C GLY A 838 8.79 -21.59 4.27
N ALA A 839 9.85 -21.47 5.07
CA ALA A 839 10.89 -22.48 5.18
C ALA A 839 10.80 -23.30 6.48
N PHE A 840 11.26 -24.56 6.42
CA PHE A 840 11.44 -25.41 7.58
C PHE A 840 12.78 -25.12 8.26
N GLY A 841 12.75 -24.53 9.46
CA GLY A 841 13.91 -24.52 10.34
C GLY A 841 14.12 -25.91 10.93
N PHE A 842 15.20 -26.60 10.56
CA PHE A 842 15.44 -28.00 10.98
C PHE A 842 15.31 -28.19 12.51
N ARG A 843 15.93 -27.30 13.30
CA ARG A 843 15.87 -27.35 14.76
C ARG A 843 14.45 -27.08 15.28
N ASP A 844 13.83 -26.00 14.79
CA ASP A 844 12.55 -25.52 15.31
C ASP A 844 11.45 -26.53 15.01
N GLN A 845 11.47 -27.13 13.81
CA GLN A 845 10.55 -28.19 13.41
C GLN A 845 10.62 -29.39 14.35
N LEU A 846 11.83 -29.86 14.69
CA LEU A 846 12.01 -30.98 15.61
C LEU A 846 11.50 -30.67 17.02
N GLN A 847 11.59 -29.42 17.48
CA GLN A 847 11.09 -28.99 18.78
C GLN A 847 9.57 -28.85 18.78
N ASP A 848 9.01 -28.21 17.75
CA ASP A 848 7.57 -27.96 17.63
C ASP A 848 6.78 -29.28 17.57
N VAL A 849 7.25 -30.29 16.83
CA VAL A 849 6.55 -31.59 16.71
C VAL A 849 6.54 -32.41 18.01
N MET A 850 7.45 -32.17 18.95
CA MET A 850 7.47 -32.90 20.23
C MET A 850 6.20 -32.67 21.05
N ALA A 851 5.61 -31.47 20.98
CA ALA A 851 4.36 -31.16 21.65
C ALA A 851 3.15 -31.92 21.07
N LEU A 852 3.30 -32.49 19.87
CA LEU A 852 2.22 -33.09 19.09
C LEU A 852 2.20 -34.64 19.13
N VAL A 853 3.16 -35.26 19.83
CA VAL A 853 3.34 -36.72 19.88
C VAL A 853 2.08 -37.47 20.33
N HIS A 854 1.31 -36.89 21.25
CA HIS A 854 0.08 -37.51 21.74
C HIS A 854 -1.16 -37.11 20.93
N ALA A 855 -1.25 -35.84 20.52
CA ALA A 855 -2.43 -35.30 19.85
C ALA A 855 -2.55 -35.72 18.37
N VAL A 856 -1.43 -35.72 17.63
CA VAL A 856 -1.39 -36.06 16.19
C VAL A 856 -0.16 -36.92 15.83
N PRO A 857 0.02 -38.11 16.43
CA PRO A 857 1.20 -38.95 16.23
C PRO A 857 1.47 -39.33 14.77
N ALA A 858 0.43 -39.42 13.93
CA ALA A 858 0.60 -39.71 12.51
C ALA A 858 1.33 -38.58 11.77
N LEU A 859 1.01 -37.32 12.11
CA LEU A 859 1.64 -36.15 11.52
C LEU A 859 3.09 -35.99 11.97
N VAL A 860 3.42 -36.41 13.20
CA VAL A 860 4.81 -36.38 13.72
C VAL A 860 5.71 -37.40 13.02
N ARG A 861 5.15 -38.50 12.50
CA ARG A 861 5.92 -39.54 11.78
C ARG A 861 6.18 -39.20 10.31
N ALA A 862 5.25 -38.47 9.70
CA ALA A 862 5.38 -37.97 8.34
C ALA A 862 6.41 -36.84 8.30
#